data_AF-K0NNR2-F1
#
_entry.id   AF-K0NNR2-F1
#
_cell.length_a   1.000
_cell.length_b   1.000
_cell.length_c   1.000
_cell.angle_alpha   90.00
_cell.angle_beta   90.00
_cell.angle_gamma   90.00
#
_symmetry.space_group_name_H-M   'P 1'
#
loop_
_entity.id
_entity.type
_entity.pdbx_description
1 polymer ?
#
loop_
_entity_poly.entity_id
_entity_poly.type
_entity_poly.pdbx_seq_one_letter_code
_entity_poly.pdbx_strand_id
1 'polypeptide(L)'
;MVFFTKIMLTRQNFDNKLPEKQVIWSWADNDDFKTVIDLLMESGVPENDIGEMLFRYADQAIAENKLSTAIAILIFLAEALEDKSEAPPLLKKVGQLYALTSKYDKAREYYGKLPLTLENIKLCFETFIPLLDINGLLSLRDSIILRVNETSQKNIHSIINKILLNIYTFPDIFTSHADLFKKNIEHIKTNPPFSQNSKQYESFISFDSSQIPQPNIIKISDNFYTKKDGVWLKIPPSAYMTNETKKLIQNNLSIMVHCDSFESFFIFIDKIKTNEPQPIKFGCWVIVDFEVLRQMMHIIDFSPLNNCDFVIRFIDKNNLRSQLTHILLERKLPFIDRAIYISQDDPIFFSKHVLPILKDHRADIVYNIESYEQQLCKIFPDNYHDTVIQKIKTGQKLNILFFTSRFTTYLQYSTRDIAKGFRQLGHNTFIEIEDEDSSVSIRKDVCLENLINFKPDVIFSINNLRQSYPWIPKSIPFITWMQDLMPHIAGLKNPSIITDHDYIFSFSQDWIDNYFKNHTAFKNKKIHCLPVTVDTNIYHPISSCKKKYKVTSITHLVNPGLTFLPIIEGNTISEIKSEAEVFFLKQLVYELDHSSLAKVQQISSNSVDRKKIAEKVCQKIGIPINDTLLKLTNPRNDKNEFSRFTYHCLSLMKIKPILALITNNIDVRVFGRNWEKYPQFKNIAMGIADNGKALNKIINESCINLNSAATSFHMKVPEVMAAEGFLLTRRIPRCYDAMPITDFFDENKEIIFYEDEFDLVKKVNFFLKNKKIRNKLAKAAHNKFITCYGVDKAAQSILKIMKNKK
;
A
#
# COMPACT_ATOMS: atom_id res chain seq x y z
N MET A 1 -47.94 -8.56 -12.20
CA MET A 1 -48.53 -9.41 -13.27
C MET A 1 -50.06 -9.57 -13.15
N VAL A 2 -50.74 -9.07 -12.11
CA VAL A 2 -52.21 -9.17 -11.98
C VAL A 2 -52.95 -8.01 -12.66
N PHE A 3 -52.38 -6.79 -12.66
CA PHE A 3 -53.00 -5.61 -13.25
C PHE A 3 -53.17 -5.69 -14.78
N PHE A 4 -52.14 -6.14 -15.49
CA PHE A 4 -52.14 -6.24 -16.95
C PHE A 4 -53.23 -7.15 -17.55
N THR A 5 -53.77 -8.10 -16.77
CA THR A 5 -54.75 -9.08 -17.27
C THR A 5 -56.19 -8.55 -17.28
N LYS A 6 -56.46 -7.37 -16.68
CA LYS A 6 -57.80 -6.74 -16.72
C LYS A 6 -58.05 -5.87 -17.96
N ILE A 7 -56.99 -5.42 -18.63
CA ILE A 7 -57.02 -4.36 -19.66
C ILE A 7 -57.51 -4.86 -21.04
N MET A 8 -57.89 -6.14 -21.18
CA MET A 8 -58.38 -6.72 -22.45
C MET A 8 -59.86 -7.11 -22.50
N LEU A 9 -60.68 -6.82 -21.48
CA LEU A 9 -62.07 -7.32 -21.39
C LEU A 9 -63.16 -6.29 -21.08
N THR A 10 -63.11 -5.11 -21.71
CA THR A 10 -64.28 -4.21 -21.83
C THR A 10 -64.33 -3.49 -23.19
N ARG A 11 -64.95 -4.13 -24.20
CA ARG A 11 -65.53 -3.40 -25.33
C ARG A 11 -66.87 -2.80 -24.90
N GLN A 12 -66.83 -1.70 -24.16
CA GLN A 12 -67.99 -0.80 -24.09
C GLN A 12 -67.88 0.22 -25.23
N ASN A 13 -68.92 0.28 -26.06
CA ASN A 13 -69.11 1.38 -26.99
C ASN A 13 -69.57 2.59 -26.18
N PHE A 14 -68.72 3.61 -26.07
CA PHE A 14 -69.15 4.94 -25.66
C PHE A 14 -69.80 5.62 -26.88
N ASP A 15 -71.10 5.39 -27.09
CA ASP A 15 -71.88 5.96 -28.22
C ASP A 15 -72.25 7.46 -28.04
N ASN A 16 -71.49 8.18 -27.20
CA ASN A 16 -71.46 9.64 -27.16
C ASN A 16 -70.28 10.16 -27.99
N LYS A 17 -70.37 11.41 -28.46
CA LYS A 17 -69.25 12.07 -29.15
C LYS A 17 -68.08 12.33 -28.18
N LEU A 18 -67.14 11.40 -28.11
CA LEU A 18 -65.83 11.65 -27.53
C LEU A 18 -65.19 12.89 -28.19
N PRO A 19 -64.42 13.72 -27.46
CA PRO A 19 -63.81 14.91 -28.03
C PRO A 19 -62.86 14.53 -29.16
N GLU A 20 -62.77 15.36 -30.21
CA GLU A 20 -61.83 15.09 -31.29
C GLU A 20 -60.40 15.06 -30.71
N LYS A 21 -59.64 14.01 -31.04
CA LYS A 21 -58.26 13.80 -30.57
C LYS A 21 -57.37 15.04 -30.73
N GLN A 22 -57.63 15.85 -31.76
CA GLN A 22 -56.92 17.10 -32.04
C GLN A 22 -57.14 18.16 -30.94
N VAL A 23 -58.33 18.23 -30.33
CA VAL A 23 -58.66 19.10 -29.20
C VAL A 23 -57.97 18.60 -27.93
N ILE A 24 -58.08 17.31 -27.62
CA ILE A 24 -57.40 16.67 -26.47
C ILE A 24 -55.89 16.94 -26.53
N TRP A 25 -55.29 16.73 -27.71
CA TRP A 25 -53.88 16.97 -27.97
C TRP A 25 -53.50 18.45 -27.83
N SER A 26 -54.33 19.38 -28.30
CA SER A 26 -54.05 20.81 -28.19
C SER A 26 -54.05 21.32 -26.74
N TRP A 27 -54.79 20.69 -25.83
CA TRP A 27 -54.72 21.02 -24.39
C TRP A 27 -53.56 20.30 -23.69
N ALA A 28 -53.30 19.03 -24.05
CA ALA A 28 -52.16 18.28 -23.51
C ALA A 28 -50.78 18.83 -23.91
N ASP A 29 -50.62 19.37 -25.14
CA ASP A 29 -49.39 20.07 -25.54
C ASP A 29 -49.20 21.42 -24.79
N ASN A 30 -50.24 21.94 -24.11
CA ASN A 30 -50.21 23.11 -23.24
C ASN A 30 -50.19 22.76 -21.74
N ASP A 31 -50.05 21.48 -21.37
CA ASP A 31 -50.06 20.96 -20.00
C ASP A 31 -51.39 21.16 -19.22
N ASP A 32 -52.47 21.58 -19.89
CA ASP A 32 -53.80 21.79 -19.28
C ASP A 32 -54.60 20.49 -19.18
N PHE A 33 -54.09 19.56 -18.37
CA PHE A 33 -54.76 18.29 -18.11
C PHE A 33 -56.08 18.43 -17.35
N LYS A 34 -56.33 19.59 -16.70
CA LYS A 34 -57.62 19.85 -16.08
C LYS A 34 -58.71 20.01 -17.14
N THR A 35 -58.51 20.89 -18.13
CA THR A 35 -59.47 21.04 -19.23
C THR A 35 -59.62 19.75 -20.04
N VAL A 36 -58.56 18.94 -20.17
CA VAL A 36 -58.69 17.59 -20.77
C VAL A 36 -59.60 16.67 -19.94
N ILE A 37 -59.46 16.64 -18.61
CA ILE A 37 -60.29 15.83 -17.71
C ILE A 37 -61.74 16.28 -17.74
N ASP A 38 -61.98 17.59 -17.62
CA ASP A 38 -63.32 18.19 -17.64
C ASP A 38 -64.05 17.83 -18.97
N LEU A 39 -63.39 17.96 -20.12
CA LEU A 39 -63.93 17.58 -21.44
C LEU A 39 -64.27 16.07 -21.57
N LEU A 40 -63.50 15.19 -20.92
CA LEU A 40 -63.77 13.75 -20.95
C LEU A 40 -64.97 13.38 -20.07
N MET A 41 -65.11 14.00 -18.90
CA MET A 41 -66.29 13.84 -18.03
C MET A 41 -67.55 14.38 -18.69
N GLU A 42 -67.51 15.57 -19.30
CA GLU A 42 -68.62 16.16 -20.05
C GLU A 42 -69.07 15.28 -21.23
N SER A 43 -68.13 14.53 -21.82
CA SER A 43 -68.43 13.56 -22.90
C SER A 43 -69.00 12.23 -22.40
N GLY A 44 -69.11 12.04 -21.08
CA GLY A 44 -69.66 10.83 -20.45
C GLY A 44 -68.65 9.72 -20.20
N VAL A 45 -67.34 10.01 -20.15
CA VAL A 45 -66.32 9.04 -19.69
C VAL A 45 -66.36 8.98 -18.15
N PRO A 46 -66.59 7.81 -17.53
CA PRO A 46 -66.55 7.67 -16.07
C PRO A 46 -65.17 8.01 -15.51
N GLU A 47 -65.13 8.62 -14.32
CA GLU A 47 -63.89 9.07 -13.65
C GLU A 47 -62.81 7.97 -13.58
N ASN A 48 -63.22 6.73 -13.26
CA ASN A 48 -62.35 5.54 -13.21
C ASN A 48 -61.71 5.17 -14.57
N ASP A 49 -62.35 5.52 -15.69
CA ASP A 49 -61.96 5.14 -17.05
C ASP A 49 -61.12 6.24 -17.75
N ILE A 50 -61.06 7.44 -17.17
CA ILE A 50 -60.31 8.59 -17.73
C ILE A 50 -58.83 8.23 -17.94
N GLY A 51 -58.22 7.49 -17.02
CA GLY A 51 -56.83 7.04 -17.14
C GLY A 51 -56.59 6.13 -18.36
N GLU A 52 -57.52 5.23 -18.67
CA GLU A 52 -57.43 4.39 -19.87
C GLU A 52 -57.69 5.23 -21.14
N MET A 53 -58.65 6.14 -21.09
CA MET A 53 -58.98 7.01 -22.24
C MET A 53 -57.82 7.94 -22.61
N LEU A 54 -57.16 8.55 -21.62
CA LEU A 54 -55.92 9.31 -21.80
C LEU A 54 -54.80 8.44 -22.40
N PHE A 55 -54.61 7.20 -21.91
CA PHE A 55 -53.61 6.30 -22.46
C PHE A 55 -53.90 5.95 -23.93
N ARG A 56 -55.18 5.75 -24.31
CA ARG A 56 -55.60 5.59 -25.71
C ARG A 56 -55.26 6.82 -26.56
N TYR A 57 -55.46 8.05 -26.07
CA TYR A 57 -55.06 9.27 -26.78
C TYR A 57 -53.53 9.44 -26.90
N ALA A 58 -52.75 8.94 -25.93
CA ALA A 58 -51.30 8.89 -26.03
C ALA A 58 -50.84 7.88 -27.10
N ASP A 59 -51.44 6.68 -27.17
CA ASP A 59 -51.11 5.71 -28.22
C ASP A 59 -51.51 6.17 -29.62
N GLN A 60 -52.64 6.89 -29.76
CA GLN A 60 -52.98 7.57 -31.01
C GLN A 60 -51.95 8.66 -31.37
N ALA A 61 -51.47 9.44 -30.40
CA ALA A 61 -50.44 10.45 -30.63
C ALA A 61 -49.12 9.83 -31.09
N ILE A 62 -48.72 8.68 -30.53
CA ILE A 62 -47.55 7.92 -31.00
C ILE A 62 -47.75 7.44 -32.44
N ALA A 63 -48.92 6.90 -32.78
CA ALA A 63 -49.24 6.43 -34.12
C ALA A 63 -49.22 7.55 -35.19
N GLU A 64 -49.56 8.79 -34.81
CA GLU A 64 -49.46 9.99 -35.66
C GLU A 64 -48.16 10.79 -35.46
N ASN A 65 -47.14 10.18 -34.84
CA ASN A 65 -45.81 10.76 -34.60
C ASN A 65 -45.80 12.10 -33.80
N LYS A 66 -46.87 12.37 -33.03
CA LYS A 66 -46.99 13.49 -32.11
C LYS A 66 -46.33 13.17 -30.77
N LEU A 67 -45.00 13.05 -30.82
CA LEU A 67 -44.22 12.54 -29.69
C LEU A 67 -44.21 13.50 -28.49
N SER A 68 -44.37 14.82 -28.68
CA SER A 68 -44.52 15.80 -27.57
C SER A 68 -45.79 15.52 -26.77
N THR A 69 -46.92 15.42 -27.46
CA THR A 69 -48.24 15.21 -26.87
C THR A 69 -48.31 13.87 -26.15
N ALA A 70 -47.77 12.81 -26.77
CA ALA A 70 -47.68 11.50 -26.16
C ALA A 70 -46.83 11.50 -24.87
N ILE A 71 -45.71 12.24 -24.87
CA ILE A 71 -44.86 12.42 -23.69
C ILE A 71 -45.65 13.13 -22.57
N ALA A 72 -46.32 14.25 -22.87
CA ALA A 72 -47.10 15.00 -21.88
C ALA A 72 -48.17 14.14 -21.21
N ILE A 73 -49.00 13.45 -22.01
CA ILE A 73 -50.09 12.60 -21.49
C ILE A 73 -49.53 11.45 -20.63
N LEU A 74 -48.41 10.83 -21.03
CA LEU A 74 -47.82 9.72 -20.28
C LEU A 74 -47.07 10.17 -19.00
N ILE A 75 -46.57 11.42 -18.95
CA ILE A 75 -46.05 12.03 -17.72
C ILE A 75 -47.21 12.27 -16.75
N PHE A 76 -48.26 12.96 -17.20
CA PHE A 76 -49.45 13.24 -16.40
C PHE A 76 -50.04 11.96 -15.80
N LEU A 77 -50.21 10.90 -16.61
CA LEU A 77 -50.69 9.60 -16.13
C LEU A 77 -49.79 8.99 -15.04
N ALA A 78 -48.46 9.05 -15.17
CA ALA A 78 -47.54 8.54 -14.15
C ALA A 78 -47.60 9.37 -12.84
N GLU A 79 -47.85 10.67 -12.95
CA GLU A 79 -47.96 11.58 -11.82
C GLU A 79 -49.35 11.52 -11.15
N ALA A 80 -50.40 11.14 -11.88
CA ALA A 80 -51.76 10.92 -11.37
C ALA A 80 -51.99 9.57 -10.66
N LEU A 81 -51.21 8.52 -10.95
CA LEU A 81 -51.37 7.19 -10.32
C LEU A 81 -51.35 7.24 -8.78
N GLU A 82 -52.31 6.62 -8.11
CA GLU A 82 -52.32 6.48 -6.64
C GLU A 82 -51.16 5.60 -6.15
N ASP A 83 -51.05 4.36 -6.67
CA ASP A 83 -49.89 3.51 -6.39
C ASP A 83 -48.73 3.81 -7.36
N LYS A 84 -47.67 4.42 -6.82
CA LYS A 84 -46.43 4.68 -7.57
C LYS A 84 -45.65 3.43 -7.93
N SER A 85 -46.00 2.24 -7.41
CA SER A 85 -45.46 0.96 -7.88
C SER A 85 -45.85 0.65 -9.33
N GLU A 86 -46.94 1.25 -9.84
CA GLU A 86 -47.45 1.03 -11.20
C GLU A 86 -46.90 2.02 -12.24
N ALA A 87 -46.19 3.07 -11.82
CA ALA A 87 -45.59 4.05 -12.73
C ALA A 87 -44.48 3.54 -13.68
N PRO A 88 -43.66 2.51 -13.37
CA PRO A 88 -42.51 2.13 -14.21
C PRO A 88 -42.77 1.85 -15.70
N PRO A 89 -43.87 1.21 -16.14
CA PRO A 89 -44.16 1.04 -17.58
C PRO A 89 -44.38 2.36 -18.31
N LEU A 90 -45.08 3.33 -17.68
CA LEU A 90 -45.30 4.66 -18.22
C LEU A 90 -43.98 5.44 -18.32
N LEU A 91 -43.22 5.48 -17.23
CA LEU A 91 -41.91 6.14 -17.17
C LEU A 91 -40.92 5.56 -18.20
N LYS A 92 -40.94 4.24 -18.42
CA LYS A 92 -40.13 3.56 -19.45
C LYS A 92 -40.55 3.98 -20.87
N LYS A 93 -41.85 4.12 -21.13
CA LYS A 93 -42.38 4.57 -22.43
C LYS A 93 -42.07 6.05 -22.68
N VAL A 94 -42.20 6.92 -21.67
CA VAL A 94 -41.76 8.34 -21.73
C VAL A 94 -40.27 8.43 -22.07
N GLY A 95 -39.41 7.66 -21.39
CA GLY A 95 -37.97 7.64 -21.69
C GLY A 95 -37.66 7.18 -23.12
N GLN A 96 -38.41 6.20 -23.66
CA GLN A 96 -38.28 5.75 -25.05
C GLN A 96 -38.66 6.86 -26.06
N LEU A 97 -39.73 7.61 -25.81
CA LEU A 97 -40.12 8.74 -26.68
C LEU A 97 -39.11 9.89 -26.64
N TYR A 98 -38.49 10.16 -25.47
CA TYR A 98 -37.37 11.09 -25.38
C TYR A 98 -36.12 10.61 -26.13
N ALA A 99 -35.81 9.30 -26.09
CA ALA A 99 -34.69 8.73 -26.85
C ALA A 99 -34.93 8.79 -28.37
N LEU A 100 -36.17 8.55 -28.83
CA LEU A 100 -36.57 8.70 -30.23
C LEU A 100 -36.50 10.14 -30.75
N THR A 101 -36.69 11.13 -29.86
CA THR A 101 -36.54 12.57 -30.17
C THR A 101 -35.11 13.09 -29.93
N SER A 102 -34.13 12.19 -29.77
CA SER A 102 -32.72 12.47 -29.46
C SER A 102 -32.46 13.30 -28.18
N LYS A 103 -33.46 13.41 -27.30
CA LYS A 103 -33.37 14.12 -26.00
C LYS A 103 -32.83 13.16 -24.93
N TYR A 104 -31.62 12.66 -25.13
CA TYR A 104 -31.05 11.56 -24.34
C TYR A 104 -30.90 11.88 -22.85
N ASP A 105 -30.65 13.14 -22.45
CA ASP A 105 -30.66 13.54 -21.04
C ASP A 105 -32.03 13.41 -20.38
N LYS A 106 -33.10 13.75 -21.10
CA LYS A 106 -34.46 13.50 -20.61
C LYS A 106 -34.77 12.01 -20.59
N ALA A 107 -34.33 11.23 -21.58
CA ALA A 107 -34.45 9.77 -21.53
C ALA A 107 -33.79 9.20 -20.26
N ARG A 108 -32.57 9.64 -19.92
CA ARG A 108 -31.87 9.28 -18.67
C ARG A 108 -32.64 9.68 -17.42
N GLU A 109 -33.24 10.87 -17.40
CA GLU A 109 -34.03 11.35 -16.25
C GLU A 109 -35.20 10.40 -15.92
N TYR A 110 -35.94 9.92 -16.94
CA TYR A 110 -37.06 9.01 -16.72
C TYR A 110 -36.61 7.55 -16.53
N TYR A 111 -35.55 7.10 -17.21
CA TYR A 111 -34.96 5.78 -16.95
C TYR A 111 -34.34 5.66 -15.55
N GLY A 112 -33.80 6.76 -14.99
CA GLY A 112 -33.30 6.83 -13.62
C GLY A 112 -34.38 6.72 -12.53
N LYS A 113 -35.67 6.88 -12.90
CA LYS A 113 -36.83 6.67 -12.02
C LYS A 113 -37.32 5.20 -12.02
N LEU A 114 -36.71 4.31 -12.83
CA LEU A 114 -37.09 2.89 -12.92
C LEU A 114 -36.39 2.02 -11.86
N PRO A 115 -36.97 0.87 -11.46
CA PRO A 115 -36.30 -0.12 -10.63
C PRO A 115 -34.97 -0.60 -11.25
N LEU A 116 -33.95 -0.81 -10.41
CA LEU A 116 -32.58 -1.20 -10.81
C LEU A 116 -32.48 -2.67 -11.30
N THR A 117 -33.22 -3.02 -12.34
CA THR A 117 -33.08 -4.28 -13.09
C THR A 117 -31.98 -4.14 -14.15
N LEU A 118 -31.37 -5.26 -14.55
CA LEU A 118 -30.34 -5.27 -15.60
C LEU A 118 -30.86 -4.74 -16.95
N GLU A 119 -32.15 -4.96 -17.23
CA GLU A 119 -32.81 -4.44 -18.43
C GLU A 119 -32.92 -2.91 -18.41
N ASN A 120 -33.39 -2.34 -17.29
CA ASN A 120 -33.54 -0.89 -17.14
C ASN A 120 -32.18 -0.18 -17.08
N ILE A 121 -31.18 -0.80 -16.44
CA ILE A 121 -29.79 -0.29 -16.43
C ILE A 121 -29.20 -0.30 -17.84
N LYS A 122 -29.37 -1.38 -18.61
CA LYS A 122 -28.96 -1.44 -20.02
C LYS A 122 -29.61 -0.33 -20.84
N LEU A 123 -30.94 -0.20 -20.75
CA LEU A 123 -31.72 0.81 -21.47
C LEU A 123 -31.27 2.24 -21.14
N CYS A 124 -30.92 2.50 -19.88
CA CYS A 124 -30.34 3.78 -19.46
C CYS A 124 -28.94 4.01 -20.05
N PHE A 125 -28.07 3.00 -20.02
CA PHE A 125 -26.70 3.09 -20.53
C PHE A 125 -26.63 3.23 -22.07
N GLU A 126 -27.58 2.66 -22.81
CA GLU A 126 -27.62 2.80 -24.28
C GLU A 126 -27.86 4.25 -24.73
N THR A 127 -28.38 5.12 -23.87
CA THR A 127 -28.53 6.57 -24.16
C THR A 127 -27.20 7.35 -24.28
N PHE A 128 -26.08 6.78 -23.85
CA PHE A 128 -24.76 7.42 -23.96
C PHE A 128 -24.11 7.17 -25.33
N ILE A 129 -24.52 6.11 -26.05
CA ILE A 129 -23.94 5.72 -27.35
C ILE A 129 -24.07 6.85 -28.39
N PRO A 130 -25.24 7.49 -28.60
CA PRO A 130 -25.38 8.52 -29.65
C PRO A 130 -24.67 9.84 -29.35
N LEU A 131 -24.17 10.02 -28.12
CA LEU A 131 -23.42 11.19 -27.68
C LEU A 131 -21.91 10.92 -27.54
N LEU A 132 -21.49 9.66 -27.70
CA LEU A 132 -20.14 9.16 -27.40
C LEU A 132 -19.65 9.48 -25.97
N ASP A 133 -20.57 9.75 -25.02
CA ASP A 133 -20.24 10.19 -23.66
C ASP A 133 -19.85 9.01 -22.75
N ILE A 134 -18.59 8.61 -22.89
CA ILE A 134 -17.94 7.59 -22.04
C ILE A 134 -17.84 8.07 -20.59
N ASN A 135 -17.61 9.36 -20.34
CA ASN A 135 -17.36 9.88 -18.99
C ASN A 135 -18.63 9.84 -18.13
N GLY A 136 -19.78 10.28 -18.67
CA GLY A 136 -21.07 10.18 -18.00
C GLY A 136 -21.51 8.73 -17.80
N LEU A 137 -21.29 7.84 -18.77
CA LEU A 137 -21.57 6.41 -18.65
C LEU A 137 -20.82 5.77 -17.47
N LEU A 138 -19.52 6.04 -17.34
CA LEU A 138 -18.69 5.49 -16.25
C LEU A 138 -19.01 6.12 -14.89
N SER A 139 -19.34 7.41 -14.85
CA SER A 139 -19.82 8.09 -13.63
C SER A 139 -21.17 7.53 -13.12
N LEU A 140 -22.09 7.24 -14.06
CA LEU A 140 -23.37 6.61 -13.72
C LEU A 140 -23.19 5.15 -13.29
N ARG A 141 -22.28 4.39 -13.92
CA ARG A 141 -21.87 3.05 -13.45
C ARG A 141 -21.48 3.08 -11.98
N ASP A 142 -20.52 3.93 -11.61
CA ASP A 142 -19.99 3.97 -10.24
C ASP A 142 -21.07 4.29 -9.22
N SER A 143 -21.99 5.19 -9.60
CA SER A 143 -23.17 5.54 -8.81
C SER A 143 -24.17 4.38 -8.61
N ILE A 144 -24.22 3.41 -9.53
CA ILE A 144 -25.11 2.23 -9.50
C ILE A 144 -24.42 1.03 -8.82
N ILE A 145 -23.13 0.78 -9.07
CA ILE A 145 -22.36 -0.34 -8.50
C ILE A 145 -22.42 -0.35 -6.96
N LEU A 146 -22.39 0.84 -6.35
CA LEU A 146 -22.53 1.05 -4.90
C LEU A 146 -23.90 0.64 -4.32
N ARG A 147 -24.91 0.38 -5.17
CA ARG A 147 -26.31 0.13 -4.75
C ARG A 147 -26.78 -1.30 -5.02
N VAL A 148 -25.94 -2.18 -5.60
CA VAL A 148 -26.34 -3.50 -6.10
C VAL A 148 -25.41 -4.62 -5.64
N ASN A 149 -25.90 -5.85 -5.64
CA ASN A 149 -25.12 -7.03 -5.22
C ASN A 149 -24.03 -7.42 -6.26
N GLU A 150 -23.07 -8.24 -5.84
CA GLU A 150 -21.90 -8.60 -6.66
C GLU A 150 -22.25 -9.34 -7.97
N THR A 151 -23.33 -10.13 -7.99
CA THR A 151 -23.82 -10.79 -9.20
C THR A 151 -24.35 -9.74 -10.20
N SER A 152 -25.06 -8.73 -9.72
CA SER A 152 -25.48 -7.59 -10.54
C SER A 152 -24.29 -6.76 -11.02
N GLN A 153 -23.26 -6.52 -10.19
CA GLN A 153 -22.05 -5.80 -10.59
C GLN A 153 -21.34 -6.44 -11.79
N LYS A 154 -21.19 -7.78 -11.79
CA LYS A 154 -20.63 -8.53 -12.93
C LYS A 154 -21.45 -8.35 -14.20
N ASN A 155 -22.77 -8.54 -14.12
CA ASN A 155 -23.67 -8.33 -15.25
C ASN A 155 -23.64 -6.88 -15.79
N ILE A 156 -23.50 -5.89 -14.91
CA ILE A 156 -23.32 -4.47 -15.26
C ILE A 156 -22.00 -4.25 -16.01
N HIS A 157 -20.91 -4.87 -15.58
CA HIS A 157 -19.64 -4.82 -16.30
C HIS A 157 -19.75 -5.45 -17.70
N SER A 158 -20.51 -6.53 -17.86
CA SER A 158 -20.76 -7.14 -19.18
C SER A 158 -21.63 -6.28 -20.10
N ILE A 159 -22.63 -5.57 -19.55
CA ILE A 159 -23.42 -4.58 -20.29
C ILE A 159 -22.50 -3.44 -20.77
N ILE A 160 -21.67 -2.90 -19.87
CA ILE A 160 -20.76 -1.79 -20.19
C ILE A 160 -19.69 -2.22 -21.20
N ASN A 161 -19.12 -3.42 -21.08
CA ASN A 161 -18.19 -3.99 -22.05
C ASN A 161 -18.77 -4.00 -23.46
N LYS A 162 -20.03 -4.44 -23.63
CA LYS A 162 -20.73 -4.42 -24.94
C LYS A 162 -20.98 -3.01 -25.45
N ILE A 163 -21.32 -2.07 -24.57
CA ILE A 163 -21.56 -0.66 -24.93
C ILE A 163 -20.26 0.03 -25.31
N LEU A 164 -19.17 -0.20 -24.57
CA LEU A 164 -17.83 0.33 -24.88
C LEU A 164 -17.27 -0.26 -26.18
N LEU A 165 -17.44 -1.56 -26.44
CA LEU A 165 -17.02 -2.18 -27.71
C LEU A 165 -17.76 -1.57 -28.91
N ASN A 166 -19.04 -1.20 -28.76
CA ASN A 166 -19.79 -0.50 -29.80
C ASN A 166 -19.28 0.94 -29.98
N ILE A 167 -19.18 1.69 -28.88
CA ILE A 167 -18.68 3.06 -28.84
C ILE A 167 -17.26 3.16 -29.44
N TYR A 168 -16.35 2.25 -29.10
CA TYR A 168 -14.96 2.26 -29.59
C TYR A 168 -14.80 2.01 -31.10
N THR A 169 -15.88 1.70 -31.83
CA THR A 169 -15.85 1.66 -33.31
C THR A 169 -15.77 3.05 -33.96
N PHE A 170 -16.06 4.13 -33.22
CA PHE A 170 -16.04 5.51 -33.74
C PHE A 170 -14.65 6.17 -33.54
N PRO A 171 -13.96 6.61 -34.62
CA PRO A 171 -12.60 7.17 -34.53
C PRO A 171 -12.47 8.44 -33.66
N ASP A 172 -13.53 9.24 -33.54
CA ASP A 172 -13.48 10.56 -32.87
C ASP A 172 -13.14 10.47 -31.37
N ILE A 173 -13.45 9.34 -30.74
CA ILE A 173 -13.16 9.05 -29.32
C ILE A 173 -11.66 9.06 -29.03
N PHE A 174 -10.84 8.55 -29.95
CA PHE A 174 -9.39 8.51 -29.79
C PHE A 174 -8.83 9.93 -29.65
N THR A 175 -9.42 10.87 -30.37
CA THR A 175 -9.07 12.30 -30.36
C THR A 175 -9.58 12.98 -29.09
N SER A 176 -10.85 12.78 -28.72
CA SER A 176 -11.45 13.44 -27.54
C SER A 176 -10.95 12.88 -26.20
N HIS A 177 -10.47 11.63 -26.15
CA HIS A 177 -9.89 11.00 -24.95
C HIS A 177 -8.34 10.91 -24.97
N ALA A 178 -7.66 11.62 -25.88
CA ALA A 178 -6.20 11.59 -25.98
C ALA A 178 -5.48 12.00 -24.67
N ASP A 179 -6.04 12.97 -23.92
CA ASP A 179 -5.48 13.38 -22.63
C ASP A 179 -5.64 12.33 -21.53
N LEU A 180 -6.69 11.50 -21.56
CA LEU A 180 -6.84 10.38 -20.63
C LEU A 180 -5.82 9.28 -20.93
N PHE A 181 -5.62 8.95 -22.21
CA PHE A 181 -4.54 8.04 -22.62
C PHE A 181 -3.16 8.54 -22.17
N LYS A 182 -2.87 9.83 -22.39
CA LYS A 182 -1.61 10.47 -21.96
C LYS A 182 -1.44 10.44 -20.44
N LYS A 183 -2.49 10.79 -19.67
CA LYS A 183 -2.52 10.68 -18.20
C LYS A 183 -2.23 9.24 -17.74
N ASN A 184 -2.84 8.25 -18.39
CA ASN A 184 -2.65 6.83 -18.07
C ASN A 184 -1.24 6.34 -18.41
N ILE A 185 -0.65 6.78 -19.53
CA ILE A 185 0.76 6.53 -19.87
C ILE A 185 1.69 7.08 -18.78
N GLU A 186 1.50 8.33 -18.35
CA GLU A 186 2.31 8.92 -17.27
C GLU A 186 2.08 8.22 -15.92
N HIS A 187 0.85 7.76 -15.62
CA HIS A 187 0.59 6.95 -14.43
C HIS A 187 1.36 5.61 -14.46
N ILE A 188 1.32 4.87 -15.57
CA ILE A 188 2.12 3.64 -15.72
C ILE A 188 3.62 3.95 -15.55
N LYS A 189 4.14 5.03 -16.18
CA LYS A 189 5.53 5.49 -16.00
C LYS A 189 5.89 5.83 -14.55
N THR A 190 4.98 6.39 -13.77
CA THR A 190 5.25 6.74 -12.36
C THR A 190 5.29 5.55 -11.40
N ASN A 191 4.74 4.39 -11.77
CA ASN A 191 4.80 3.19 -10.95
C ASN A 191 6.18 2.52 -11.08
N PRO A 192 6.92 2.23 -9.99
CA PRO A 192 8.16 1.45 -10.06
C PRO A 192 7.87 0.09 -10.71
N PRO A 193 8.63 -0.31 -11.76
CA PRO A 193 9.98 0.13 -12.14
C PRO A 193 10.06 1.29 -13.15
N PHE A 194 8.95 1.70 -13.77
CA PHE A 194 8.93 2.39 -15.06
C PHE A 194 9.54 3.80 -15.08
N SER A 195 9.88 4.36 -13.92
CA SER A 195 10.22 5.77 -13.69
C SER A 195 11.66 6.18 -14.04
N GLN A 196 12.57 5.24 -14.35
CA GLN A 196 13.97 5.58 -14.67
C GLN A 196 14.33 5.57 -16.18
N ASN A 197 13.66 4.77 -17.02
CA ASN A 197 14.00 4.62 -18.45
C ASN A 197 13.29 5.61 -19.39
N SER A 198 13.19 6.88 -19.00
CA SER A 198 12.42 7.91 -19.74
C SER A 198 12.82 8.09 -21.22
N LYS A 199 14.08 7.77 -21.59
CA LYS A 199 14.61 7.94 -22.95
C LYS A 199 14.20 6.89 -23.99
N GLN A 200 13.56 5.78 -23.61
CA GLN A 200 13.11 4.76 -24.57
C GLN A 200 11.65 4.92 -25.03
N TYR A 201 10.86 5.81 -24.42
CA TYR A 201 9.42 5.88 -24.68
C TYR A 201 9.06 6.56 -26.01
N GLU A 202 9.91 7.45 -26.54
CA GLU A 202 9.59 8.18 -27.79
C GLU A 202 9.63 7.28 -29.04
N SER A 203 10.38 6.18 -29.03
CA SER A 203 10.42 5.22 -30.13
C SER A 203 9.22 4.25 -30.19
N PHE A 204 8.43 4.13 -29.12
CA PHE A 204 7.26 3.24 -29.09
C PHE A 204 6.05 3.75 -29.88
N ILE A 205 6.05 5.02 -30.30
CA ILE A 205 4.89 5.69 -30.92
C ILE A 205 4.97 5.67 -32.45
N SER A 206 6.15 5.38 -33.02
CA SER A 206 6.37 5.28 -34.46
C SER A 206 7.48 4.27 -34.78
N PHE A 207 7.13 3.04 -35.17
CA PHE A 207 8.16 2.06 -35.57
C PHE A 207 7.68 1.08 -36.66
N ASP A 208 8.62 0.68 -37.50
CA ASP A 208 8.48 -0.28 -38.59
C ASP A 208 8.70 -1.70 -38.05
N SER A 209 7.85 -2.67 -38.43
CA SER A 209 7.91 -4.05 -37.92
C SER A 209 9.12 -4.86 -38.41
N SER A 210 9.91 -4.35 -39.35
CA SER A 210 11.05 -5.04 -39.94
C SER A 210 12.37 -4.91 -39.16
N GLN A 211 12.47 -4.01 -38.19
CA GLN A 211 13.72 -3.73 -37.45
C GLN A 211 13.60 -4.03 -35.94
N ILE A 212 13.53 -5.33 -35.59
CA ILE A 212 13.41 -5.79 -34.19
C ILE A 212 14.76 -6.25 -33.63
N PRO A 213 15.47 -5.44 -32.81
CA PRO A 213 16.39 -5.96 -31.81
C PRO A 213 15.63 -6.57 -30.62
N GLN A 214 16.26 -7.50 -29.91
CA GLN A 214 15.76 -8.11 -28.67
C GLN A 214 15.42 -7.06 -27.57
N PRO A 215 14.47 -7.32 -26.63
CA PRO A 215 14.37 -8.59 -25.90
C PRO A 215 12.97 -9.18 -25.50
N ASN A 216 12.81 -10.48 -25.77
CA ASN A 216 12.63 -11.62 -24.81
C ASN A 216 11.42 -11.70 -23.82
N ILE A 217 10.90 -12.85 -23.31
CA ILE A 217 10.88 -14.34 -23.63
C ILE A 217 9.95 -15.07 -22.55
N ILE A 218 8.89 -15.92 -22.80
CA ILE A 218 8.17 -17.06 -22.03
C ILE A 218 7.24 -17.10 -20.67
N LYS A 219 5.84 -17.21 -20.74
CA LYS A 219 4.58 -17.67 -19.93
C LYS A 219 4.39 -17.94 -18.36
N ILE A 220 3.14 -17.82 -17.73
CA ILE A 220 2.38 -18.74 -16.72
C ILE A 220 0.95 -18.38 -16.11
N SER A 221 0.29 -19.10 -15.13
CA SER A 221 -0.88 -20.06 -15.22
C SER A 221 -1.65 -20.60 -13.94
N ASP A 222 -2.75 -21.39 -14.15
CA ASP A 222 -3.85 -21.90 -13.26
C ASP A 222 -4.03 -23.43 -13.05
N ASN A 223 -4.33 -23.86 -11.80
CA ASN A 223 -5.43 -24.76 -11.36
C ASN A 223 -5.33 -24.99 -9.83
N PHE A 224 -6.43 -25.01 -9.05
CA PHE A 224 -6.38 -25.09 -7.58
C PHE A 224 -7.08 -26.32 -6.95
N TYR A 225 -6.38 -26.90 -5.96
CA TYR A 225 -6.84 -28.01 -5.11
C TYR A 225 -6.40 -27.77 -3.66
N THR A 226 -7.11 -28.33 -2.70
CA THR A 226 -6.69 -28.38 -1.28
C THR A 226 -6.72 -29.83 -0.78
N LYS A 227 -5.93 -30.14 0.27
CA LYS A 227 -5.88 -31.47 0.87
C LYS A 227 -6.34 -31.42 2.31
N LYS A 228 -7.36 -32.19 2.65
CA LYS A 228 -7.91 -32.31 4.02
C LYS A 228 -8.09 -33.79 4.36
N ASP A 229 -7.67 -34.20 5.55
CA ASP A 229 -7.88 -35.54 6.09
C ASP A 229 -7.44 -36.67 5.11
N GLY A 230 -6.32 -36.42 4.42
CA GLY A 230 -5.75 -37.32 3.39
C GLY A 230 -6.32 -37.16 1.97
N VAL A 231 -7.54 -36.60 1.83
CA VAL A 231 -8.28 -36.48 0.56
C VAL A 231 -7.99 -35.15 -0.13
N TRP A 232 -7.88 -35.17 -1.46
CA TRP A 232 -7.78 -33.97 -2.30
C TRP A 232 -9.15 -33.49 -2.74
N LEU A 233 -9.43 -32.19 -2.57
CA LEU A 233 -10.69 -31.54 -2.93
C LEU A 233 -10.44 -30.47 -4.00
N LYS A 234 -11.21 -30.55 -5.10
CA LYS A 234 -11.28 -29.53 -6.15
C LYS A 234 -12.19 -28.40 -5.66
N ILE A 235 -11.72 -27.15 -5.69
CA ILE A 235 -12.51 -25.99 -5.23
C ILE A 235 -13.29 -25.42 -6.43
N PRO A 236 -14.61 -25.17 -6.32
CA PRO A 236 -15.39 -24.54 -7.40
C PRO A 236 -15.01 -23.05 -7.57
N PRO A 237 -14.93 -22.51 -8.81
CA PRO A 237 -14.43 -21.15 -9.05
C PRO A 237 -15.25 -20.01 -8.40
N SER A 238 -16.54 -20.24 -8.14
CA SER A 238 -17.48 -19.20 -7.67
C SER A 238 -17.19 -18.61 -6.29
N ALA A 239 -16.28 -19.21 -5.49
CA ALA A 239 -15.96 -18.76 -4.14
C ALA A 239 -14.87 -17.67 -4.05
N TYR A 240 -14.04 -17.48 -5.10
CA TYR A 240 -12.70 -16.90 -4.90
C TYR A 240 -12.59 -15.36 -4.88
N MET A 241 -13.52 -14.62 -5.49
CA MET A 241 -13.28 -13.22 -5.89
C MET A 241 -13.87 -12.11 -4.99
N THR A 242 -14.47 -12.41 -3.84
CA THR A 242 -15.10 -11.38 -2.96
C THR A 242 -14.30 -11.03 -1.71
N ASN A 243 -13.71 -12.02 -1.04
CA ASN A 243 -12.84 -11.80 0.13
C ASN A 243 -11.47 -12.48 0.02
N GLU A 244 -11.34 -13.57 -0.76
CA GLU A 244 -10.05 -14.29 -0.81
C GLU A 244 -8.97 -13.50 -1.55
N THR A 245 -9.28 -12.71 -2.59
CA THR A 245 -8.31 -11.78 -3.19
C THR A 245 -7.67 -10.86 -2.15
N LYS A 246 -8.46 -10.16 -1.32
CA LYS A 246 -7.94 -9.29 -0.25
C LYS A 246 -7.17 -10.07 0.84
N LYS A 247 -7.56 -11.31 1.11
CA LYS A 247 -6.89 -12.22 2.06
C LYS A 247 -5.57 -12.78 1.51
N LEU A 248 -5.46 -13.03 0.20
CA LEU A 248 -4.24 -13.45 -0.50
C LEU A 248 -3.22 -12.32 -0.57
N ILE A 249 -3.71 -11.09 -0.83
CA ILE A 249 -2.98 -9.83 -0.70
C ILE A 249 -2.42 -9.69 0.74
N GLN A 250 -3.24 -9.90 1.77
CA GLN A 250 -2.81 -9.89 3.18
C GLN A 250 -1.84 -11.05 3.54
N ASN A 251 -1.94 -12.18 2.86
CA ASN A 251 -1.06 -13.35 3.06
C ASN A 251 0.31 -13.23 2.39
N ASN A 252 0.63 -12.07 1.81
CA ASN A 252 1.94 -11.73 1.28
C ASN A 252 2.40 -12.59 0.07
N LEU A 253 1.52 -12.78 -0.93
CA LEU A 253 1.81 -13.61 -2.10
C LEU A 253 1.77 -12.80 -3.41
N SER A 254 2.70 -13.10 -4.32
CA SER A 254 2.68 -12.57 -5.69
C SER A 254 1.63 -13.29 -6.53
N ILE A 255 0.92 -12.54 -7.38
CA ILE A 255 -0.26 -12.99 -8.13
C ILE A 255 -0.10 -12.78 -9.64
N MET A 256 -0.83 -13.57 -10.43
CA MET A 256 -1.03 -13.35 -11.86
C MET A 256 -2.52 -13.36 -12.22
N VAL A 257 -2.91 -12.57 -13.22
CA VAL A 257 -4.30 -12.28 -13.58
C VAL A 257 -4.41 -12.26 -15.09
N HIS A 258 -5.54 -12.70 -15.64
CA HIS A 258 -5.87 -12.55 -17.06
C HIS A 258 -6.98 -11.50 -17.20
N CYS A 259 -6.80 -10.52 -18.10
CA CYS A 259 -7.63 -9.33 -18.22
C CYS A 259 -7.93 -8.94 -19.68
N ASP A 260 -8.26 -9.92 -20.52
CA ASP A 260 -8.42 -9.76 -21.98
C ASP A 260 -9.76 -9.12 -22.44
N SER A 261 -10.40 -8.33 -21.58
CA SER A 261 -11.64 -7.59 -21.90
C SER A 261 -11.90 -6.44 -20.92
N PHE A 262 -12.62 -5.39 -21.35
CA PHE A 262 -13.00 -4.26 -20.47
C PHE A 262 -13.72 -4.74 -19.20
N GLU A 263 -14.60 -5.75 -19.32
CA GLU A 263 -15.27 -6.39 -18.20
C GLU A 263 -14.28 -6.96 -17.17
N SER A 264 -13.34 -7.79 -17.62
CA SER A 264 -12.32 -8.37 -16.73
C SER A 264 -11.41 -7.32 -16.09
N PHE A 265 -11.05 -6.25 -16.83
CA PHE A 265 -10.19 -5.19 -16.31
C PHE A 265 -10.90 -4.27 -15.32
N PHE A 266 -12.19 -3.96 -15.50
CA PHE A 266 -12.97 -3.27 -14.47
C PHE A 266 -13.06 -4.11 -13.19
N ILE A 267 -13.32 -5.42 -13.30
CA ILE A 267 -13.32 -6.32 -12.13
C ILE A 267 -11.94 -6.33 -11.45
N PHE A 268 -10.83 -6.33 -12.20
CA PHE A 268 -9.48 -6.20 -11.64
C PHE A 268 -9.30 -4.88 -10.86
N ILE A 269 -9.53 -3.74 -11.53
CA ILE A 269 -9.39 -2.38 -10.97
C ILE A 269 -10.20 -2.21 -9.68
N ASP A 270 -11.47 -2.64 -9.67
CA ASP A 270 -12.35 -2.46 -8.51
C ASP A 270 -11.99 -3.36 -7.32
N LYS A 271 -11.32 -4.49 -7.56
CA LYS A 271 -10.92 -5.42 -6.50
C LYS A 271 -9.58 -5.06 -5.84
N ILE A 272 -8.69 -4.35 -6.57
CA ILE A 272 -7.36 -3.94 -6.06
C ILE A 272 -7.33 -2.55 -5.37
N LYS A 273 -8.35 -1.70 -5.55
CA LYS A 273 -8.48 -0.41 -4.86
C LYS A 273 -8.31 -0.57 -3.33
N THR A 274 -7.29 0.09 -2.75
CA THR A 274 -7.06 0.20 -1.31
C THR A 274 -6.97 1.66 -0.88
N ASN A 275 -7.50 1.96 0.31
CA ASN A 275 -7.50 3.31 0.89
C ASN A 275 -6.21 3.60 1.68
N GLU A 276 -5.43 2.56 2.03
CA GLU A 276 -4.16 2.69 2.75
C GLU A 276 -3.06 1.82 2.10
N PRO A 277 -2.53 2.24 0.92
CA PRO A 277 -1.48 1.50 0.25
C PRO A 277 -0.24 1.34 1.14
N GLN A 278 0.20 0.09 1.27
CA GLN A 278 1.42 -0.28 1.98
C GLN A 278 2.63 -0.13 1.05
N PRO A 279 3.87 0.01 1.58
CA PRO A 279 5.05 -0.08 0.75
C PRO A 279 5.03 -1.40 -0.05
N ILE A 280 5.32 -1.29 -1.35
CA ILE A 280 5.35 -2.37 -2.34
C ILE A 280 5.99 -3.63 -1.76
N LYS A 281 5.36 -4.79 -1.96
CA LYS A 281 5.97 -6.07 -1.55
C LYS A 281 5.87 -7.19 -2.59
N PHE A 282 4.81 -7.24 -3.41
CA PHE A 282 4.52 -8.42 -4.24
C PHE A 282 4.42 -8.06 -5.72
N GLY A 283 4.61 -9.06 -6.59
CA GLY A 283 4.35 -8.94 -8.02
C GLY A 283 2.88 -9.13 -8.32
N CYS A 284 2.34 -8.33 -9.24
CA CYS A 284 1.05 -8.57 -9.89
C CYS A 284 1.30 -8.63 -11.40
N TRP A 285 1.18 -9.80 -12.00
CA TRP A 285 1.42 -10.00 -13.44
C TRP A 285 0.07 -10.04 -14.17
N VAL A 286 -0.18 -9.12 -15.09
CA VAL A 286 -1.47 -8.96 -15.78
C VAL A 286 -1.29 -9.33 -17.24
N ILE A 287 -1.81 -10.51 -17.61
CA ILE A 287 -1.85 -10.98 -18.99
C ILE A 287 -3.05 -10.35 -19.69
N VAL A 288 -2.80 -9.67 -20.80
CA VAL A 288 -3.79 -8.92 -21.59
C VAL A 288 -3.29 -8.81 -23.02
N ASP A 289 -4.16 -8.72 -24.01
CA ASP A 289 -3.73 -8.30 -25.35
C ASP A 289 -3.25 -6.84 -25.32
N PHE A 290 -2.06 -6.55 -25.82
CA PHE A 290 -1.53 -5.18 -25.77
C PHE A 290 -2.32 -4.19 -26.64
N GLU A 291 -3.02 -4.62 -27.69
CA GLU A 291 -3.96 -3.73 -28.38
C GLU A 291 -5.19 -3.49 -27.50
N VAL A 292 -5.80 -4.52 -26.89
CA VAL A 292 -6.93 -4.35 -25.95
C VAL A 292 -6.56 -3.43 -24.76
N LEU A 293 -5.34 -3.58 -24.21
CA LEU A 293 -4.82 -2.70 -23.15
C LEU A 293 -4.75 -1.24 -23.61
N ARG A 294 -4.33 -0.98 -24.84
CA ARG A 294 -4.33 0.37 -25.44
C ARG A 294 -5.75 0.95 -25.52
N GLN A 295 -6.75 0.13 -25.90
CA GLN A 295 -8.16 0.56 -25.91
C GLN A 295 -8.66 0.92 -24.50
N MET A 296 -8.33 0.09 -23.51
CA MET A 296 -8.62 0.36 -22.10
C MET A 296 -8.01 1.69 -21.63
N MET A 297 -6.80 2.04 -22.07
CA MET A 297 -6.13 3.28 -21.68
C MET A 297 -6.79 4.56 -22.23
N HIS A 298 -7.62 4.50 -23.27
CA HIS A 298 -8.43 5.64 -23.70
C HIS A 298 -9.74 5.81 -22.89
N ILE A 299 -10.20 4.74 -22.23
CA ILE A 299 -11.56 4.66 -21.64
C ILE A 299 -11.55 4.63 -20.11
N ILE A 300 -10.60 3.92 -19.51
CA ILE A 300 -10.55 3.62 -18.08
C ILE A 300 -9.53 4.55 -17.41
N ASP A 301 -9.82 5.10 -16.24
CA ASP A 301 -8.79 5.79 -15.44
C ASP A 301 -7.86 4.77 -14.76
N PHE A 302 -6.57 4.80 -15.08
CA PHE A 302 -5.55 3.95 -14.46
C PHE A 302 -4.98 4.58 -13.17
N SER A 303 -5.41 5.79 -12.78
CA SER A 303 -4.98 6.41 -11.51
C SER A 303 -5.15 5.56 -10.24
N PRO A 304 -6.12 4.62 -10.13
CA PRO A 304 -6.20 3.70 -8.99
C PRO A 304 -4.98 2.76 -8.85
N LEU A 305 -4.26 2.46 -9.95
CA LEU A 305 -3.08 1.59 -9.91
C LEU A 305 -1.93 2.20 -9.09
N ASN A 306 -1.85 3.54 -9.06
CA ASN A 306 -0.83 4.28 -8.31
C ASN A 306 -0.96 4.09 -6.77
N ASN A 307 -2.10 3.57 -6.32
CA ASN A 307 -2.44 3.36 -4.90
C ASN A 307 -2.52 1.86 -4.57
N CYS A 308 -1.59 1.04 -5.05
CA CYS A 308 -1.55 -0.40 -4.77
C CYS A 308 -0.22 -0.88 -4.14
N ASP A 309 -0.28 -2.03 -3.46
CA ASP A 309 0.85 -2.61 -2.71
C ASP A 309 1.82 -3.45 -3.59
N PHE A 310 1.75 -3.28 -4.92
CA PHE A 310 2.26 -4.24 -5.91
C PHE A 310 3.15 -3.61 -6.98
N VAL A 311 4.12 -4.38 -7.49
CA VAL A 311 4.71 -4.12 -8.81
C VAL A 311 3.79 -4.73 -9.86
N ILE A 312 3.05 -3.90 -10.59
CA ILE A 312 2.21 -4.36 -11.71
C ILE A 312 3.07 -4.52 -12.97
N ARG A 313 2.99 -5.69 -13.61
CA ARG A 313 3.64 -6.00 -14.89
C ARG A 313 2.61 -6.43 -15.90
N PHE A 314 2.41 -5.63 -16.94
CA PHE A 314 1.61 -6.03 -18.09
C PHE A 314 2.39 -7.00 -18.97
N ILE A 315 1.68 -8.01 -19.46
CA ILE A 315 2.20 -9.10 -20.26
C ILE A 315 1.27 -9.30 -21.45
N ASP A 316 1.83 -9.31 -22.66
CA ASP A 316 1.05 -9.55 -23.88
C ASP A 316 0.64 -11.02 -23.98
N LYS A 317 -0.67 -11.27 -24.12
CA LYS A 317 -1.21 -12.62 -24.32
C LYS A 317 -0.65 -13.28 -25.59
N ASN A 318 -0.40 -12.49 -26.64
CA ASN A 318 0.00 -13.00 -27.94
C ASN A 318 1.50 -13.38 -27.92
N ASN A 319 2.32 -12.53 -27.31
CA ASN A 319 3.72 -12.80 -26.98
C ASN A 319 3.90 -13.60 -25.69
N LEU A 320 3.00 -14.55 -25.38
CA LEU A 320 3.11 -15.33 -24.15
C LEU A 320 4.34 -16.22 -24.10
N ARG A 321 4.67 -17.01 -25.14
CA ARG A 321 5.98 -17.72 -25.20
C ARG A 321 7.16 -16.71 -25.35
N SER A 322 6.91 -15.40 -25.29
CA SER A 322 7.86 -14.33 -25.60
C SER A 322 7.97 -13.20 -24.54
N GLN A 323 7.51 -13.34 -23.27
CA GLN A 323 7.74 -12.34 -22.19
C GLN A 323 8.14 -12.82 -20.74
N LEU A 324 7.52 -13.84 -20.12
CA LEU A 324 7.61 -14.07 -18.63
C LEU A 324 8.86 -14.80 -18.07
N THR A 325 9.78 -15.21 -18.92
CA THR A 325 11.13 -15.77 -18.69
C THR A 325 12.26 -14.77 -19.01
N HIS A 326 11.89 -13.57 -19.43
CA HIS A 326 12.53 -12.31 -19.04
C HIS A 326 12.77 -12.28 -17.53
N ILE A 327 11.81 -11.65 -16.88
CA ILE A 327 11.17 -12.09 -15.64
C ILE A 327 11.78 -13.40 -15.03
N LEU A 328 11.69 -14.62 -15.60
CA LEU A 328 12.24 -15.85 -14.93
C LEU A 328 13.70 -16.30 -15.20
N LEU A 329 14.32 -16.18 -16.38
CA LEU A 329 15.69 -16.71 -16.61
C LEU A 329 16.77 -15.64 -16.83
N GLU A 330 16.47 -14.49 -17.46
CA GLU A 330 17.49 -13.44 -17.68
C GLU A 330 17.44 -12.37 -16.59
N ARG A 331 16.25 -11.87 -16.24
CA ARG A 331 16.01 -10.95 -15.11
C ARG A 331 15.91 -11.70 -13.77
N LYS A 332 15.66 -13.01 -13.80
CA LYS A 332 15.66 -13.95 -12.65
C LYS A 332 14.79 -13.53 -11.44
N LEU A 333 13.72 -12.80 -11.71
CA LEU A 333 12.70 -12.38 -10.74
C LEU A 333 12.00 -13.59 -10.09
N PRO A 334 11.41 -13.42 -8.90
CA PRO A 334 10.62 -14.45 -8.24
C PRO A 334 9.50 -15.02 -9.11
N PHE A 335 9.21 -16.31 -8.92
CA PHE A 335 8.02 -16.95 -9.50
C PHE A 335 6.73 -16.34 -8.93
N ILE A 336 5.64 -16.43 -9.70
CA ILE A 336 4.29 -16.25 -9.18
C ILE A 336 3.81 -17.56 -8.52
N ASP A 337 3.34 -17.46 -7.28
CA ASP A 337 2.82 -18.61 -6.52
C ASP A 337 1.35 -18.93 -6.83
N ARG A 338 0.58 -17.95 -7.32
CA ARG A 338 -0.87 -18.07 -7.57
C ARG A 338 -1.34 -17.23 -8.74
N ALA A 339 -2.29 -17.76 -9.51
CA ALA A 339 -3.12 -16.95 -10.41
C ALA A 339 -4.50 -16.65 -9.80
N ILE A 340 -5.20 -15.64 -10.31
CA ILE A 340 -6.53 -15.21 -9.89
C ILE A 340 -7.43 -15.15 -11.12
N TYR A 341 -8.57 -15.84 -11.02
CA TYR A 341 -9.48 -16.05 -12.15
C TYR A 341 -10.59 -15.01 -12.08
N ILE A 342 -10.75 -14.25 -13.15
CA ILE A 342 -11.74 -13.18 -13.30
C ILE A 342 -12.84 -13.63 -14.28
N SER A 343 -12.47 -14.34 -15.35
CA SER A 343 -13.40 -15.01 -16.27
C SER A 343 -13.62 -16.49 -15.94
N GLN A 344 -14.65 -17.09 -16.54
CA GLN A 344 -14.88 -18.53 -16.52
C GLN A 344 -13.88 -19.29 -17.43
N ASP A 345 -13.36 -18.62 -18.46
CA ASP A 345 -12.41 -19.20 -19.43
C ASP A 345 -10.97 -19.22 -18.93
N ASP A 346 -10.64 -18.43 -17.89
CA ASP A 346 -9.28 -18.27 -17.37
C ASP A 346 -8.61 -19.62 -17.06
N PRO A 347 -9.23 -20.59 -16.35
CA PRO A 347 -8.61 -21.89 -16.11
C PRO A 347 -8.26 -22.67 -17.39
N ILE A 348 -8.98 -22.46 -18.49
CA ILE A 348 -8.73 -23.11 -19.79
C ILE A 348 -7.62 -22.35 -20.54
N PHE A 349 -7.73 -21.02 -20.62
CA PHE A 349 -6.71 -20.14 -21.18
C PHE A 349 -5.37 -20.45 -20.52
N PHE A 350 -5.30 -20.28 -19.20
CA PHE A 350 -4.13 -20.50 -18.40
C PHE A 350 -3.62 -21.95 -18.54
N SER A 351 -4.43 -22.98 -18.25
CA SER A 351 -3.94 -24.38 -18.26
C SER A 351 -3.30 -24.83 -19.57
N LYS A 352 -3.80 -24.35 -20.72
CA LYS A 352 -3.31 -24.68 -22.07
C LYS A 352 -2.23 -23.71 -22.55
N HIS A 353 -2.56 -22.42 -22.59
CA HIS A 353 -1.70 -21.39 -23.18
C HIS A 353 -0.61 -20.95 -22.26
N VAL A 354 -0.60 -21.38 -21.00
CA VAL A 354 0.25 -20.77 -19.98
C VAL A 354 0.93 -21.80 -19.04
N LEU A 355 0.27 -22.87 -18.56
CA LEU A 355 0.82 -23.85 -17.58
C LEU A 355 2.05 -24.67 -18.01
N PRO A 356 2.28 -24.96 -19.31
CA PRO A 356 3.45 -25.74 -19.69
C PRO A 356 4.81 -25.14 -19.32
N ILE A 357 4.92 -23.84 -19.00
CA ILE A 357 6.21 -23.14 -19.12
C ILE A 357 6.92 -22.74 -17.82
N LEU A 358 6.24 -22.52 -16.69
CA LEU A 358 6.95 -22.68 -15.42
C LEU A 358 7.32 -24.16 -15.30
N LYS A 359 6.62 -25.10 -15.94
CA LYS A 359 7.05 -26.50 -15.88
C LYS A 359 8.39 -26.66 -16.60
N ASP A 360 8.52 -26.15 -17.82
CA ASP A 360 9.81 -26.02 -18.52
C ASP A 360 10.86 -25.30 -17.61
N HIS A 361 10.63 -24.05 -17.24
CA HIS A 361 11.66 -23.22 -16.60
C HIS A 361 11.90 -23.50 -15.12
N ARG A 362 10.95 -24.11 -14.41
CA ARG A 362 11.20 -24.66 -13.07
C ARG A 362 12.00 -25.94 -13.14
N ALA A 363 11.93 -26.71 -14.23
CA ALA A 363 12.88 -27.80 -14.46
C ALA A 363 14.28 -27.22 -14.73
N ASP A 364 14.40 -26.22 -15.63
CA ASP A 364 15.67 -25.51 -15.89
C ASP A 364 16.29 -24.95 -14.59
N ILE A 365 15.49 -24.27 -13.77
CA ILE A 365 15.92 -23.64 -12.51
C ILE A 365 16.26 -24.70 -11.44
N VAL A 366 15.52 -25.80 -11.34
CA VAL A 366 15.86 -26.91 -10.43
C VAL A 366 17.17 -27.58 -10.84
N TYR A 367 17.36 -27.84 -12.14
CA TYR A 367 18.62 -28.38 -12.68
C TYR A 367 19.80 -27.45 -12.38
N ASN A 368 19.63 -26.14 -12.58
CA ASN A 368 20.65 -25.15 -12.22
C ASN A 368 20.95 -25.15 -10.72
N ILE A 369 19.93 -25.24 -9.85
CA ILE A 369 20.11 -25.34 -8.39
C ILE A 369 20.92 -26.58 -8.02
N GLU A 370 20.58 -27.75 -8.56
CA GLU A 370 21.30 -29.00 -8.27
C GLU A 370 22.76 -28.95 -8.75
N SER A 371 22.99 -28.39 -9.95
CA SER A 371 24.33 -28.14 -10.49
C SER A 371 25.14 -27.16 -9.62
N TYR A 372 24.51 -26.08 -9.13
CA TYR A 372 25.15 -25.10 -8.27
C TYR A 372 25.46 -25.67 -6.88
N GLU A 373 24.56 -26.44 -6.26
CA GLU A 373 24.81 -27.07 -4.95
C GLU A 373 25.99 -28.06 -5.01
N GLN A 374 26.11 -28.84 -6.11
CA GLN A 374 27.28 -29.71 -6.34
C GLN A 374 28.60 -28.94 -6.53
N GLN A 375 28.56 -27.72 -7.09
CA GLN A 375 29.74 -26.86 -7.23
C GLN A 375 30.12 -26.20 -5.89
N LEU A 376 29.14 -25.75 -5.11
CA LEU A 376 29.36 -25.09 -3.83
C LEU A 376 30.07 -25.98 -2.82
N CYS A 377 29.74 -27.28 -2.77
CA CYS A 377 30.47 -28.25 -1.94
C CYS A 377 31.98 -28.37 -2.28
N LYS A 378 32.38 -28.04 -3.51
CA LYS A 378 33.79 -28.05 -3.95
C LYS A 378 34.50 -26.71 -3.71
N ILE A 379 33.75 -25.60 -3.76
CA ILE A 379 34.26 -24.24 -3.52
C ILE A 379 34.38 -23.95 -2.02
N PHE A 380 33.49 -24.51 -1.21
CA PHE A 380 33.34 -24.25 0.23
C PHE A 380 33.40 -25.56 1.06
N PRO A 381 34.54 -26.29 1.05
CA PRO A 381 34.71 -27.51 1.86
C PRO A 381 34.53 -27.25 3.37
N ASP A 382 34.36 -28.29 4.18
CA ASP A 382 34.01 -28.14 5.60
C ASP A 382 35.01 -27.27 6.39
N ASN A 383 36.30 -27.32 6.05
CA ASN A 383 37.38 -26.52 6.66
C ASN A 383 37.57 -25.12 6.03
N TYR A 384 36.63 -24.64 5.22
CA TYR A 384 36.70 -23.30 4.62
C TYR A 384 36.69 -22.19 5.68
N HIS A 385 35.99 -22.40 6.81
CA HIS A 385 35.99 -21.47 7.95
C HIS A 385 37.41 -21.19 8.45
N ASP A 386 38.18 -22.23 8.79
CA ASP A 386 39.58 -22.10 9.23
C ASP A 386 40.43 -21.36 8.20
N THR A 387 40.22 -21.65 6.92
CA THR A 387 40.92 -20.98 5.81
C THR A 387 40.66 -19.48 5.82
N VAL A 388 39.41 -19.05 6.01
CA VAL A 388 39.05 -17.63 6.13
C VAL A 388 39.60 -17.02 7.42
N ILE A 389 39.59 -17.74 8.55
CA ILE A 389 40.22 -17.25 9.78
C ILE A 389 41.74 -17.07 9.59
N GLN A 390 42.42 -17.90 8.80
CA GLN A 390 43.83 -17.69 8.44
C GLN A 390 44.04 -16.50 7.50
N LYS A 391 43.13 -16.24 6.53
CA LYS A 391 43.13 -15.00 5.74
C LYS A 391 43.04 -13.76 6.63
N ILE A 392 42.09 -13.74 7.58
CA ILE A 392 41.93 -12.65 8.56
C ILE A 392 43.17 -12.53 9.46
N LYS A 393 43.77 -13.65 9.89
CA LYS A 393 44.99 -13.65 10.72
C LYS A 393 46.18 -13.03 9.99
N THR A 394 46.35 -13.36 8.71
CA THR A 394 47.46 -12.91 7.84
C THR A 394 47.21 -11.56 7.13
N GLY A 395 46.03 -10.95 7.28
CA GLY A 395 45.71 -9.66 6.67
C GLY A 395 45.43 -9.73 5.17
N GLN A 396 45.08 -10.92 4.65
CA GLN A 396 44.72 -11.08 3.25
C GLN A 396 43.41 -10.35 2.91
N LYS A 397 43.29 -9.95 1.64
CA LYS A 397 42.06 -9.41 1.08
C LYS A 397 40.95 -10.48 1.15
N LEU A 398 39.71 -10.03 1.39
CA LEU A 398 38.54 -10.88 1.58
C LEU A 398 37.46 -10.50 0.56
N ASN A 399 36.63 -11.46 0.17
CA ASN A 399 35.36 -11.26 -0.52
C ASN A 399 34.23 -11.32 0.51
N ILE A 400 33.46 -10.25 0.67
CA ILE A 400 32.39 -10.16 1.69
C ILE A 400 31.04 -9.91 1.03
N LEU A 401 30.14 -10.90 1.11
CA LEU A 401 28.78 -10.82 0.58
C LEU A 401 27.83 -10.27 1.64
N PHE A 402 27.03 -9.28 1.29
CA PHE A 402 26.02 -8.69 2.15
C PHE A 402 24.62 -9.00 1.63
N PHE A 403 23.75 -9.53 2.50
CA PHE A 403 22.32 -9.65 2.23
C PHE A 403 21.57 -8.43 2.76
N THR A 404 20.68 -7.86 1.94
CA THR A 404 19.71 -6.84 2.37
C THR A 404 18.48 -6.86 1.46
N SER A 405 17.54 -5.94 1.68
CA SER A 405 16.36 -5.81 0.81
C SER A 405 15.99 -4.35 0.55
N ARG A 406 15.70 -4.01 -0.72
CA ARG A 406 15.32 -2.67 -1.18
C ARG A 406 13.98 -2.18 -0.61
N PHE A 407 13.19 -3.10 -0.06
CA PHE A 407 11.91 -2.84 0.59
C PHE A 407 12.05 -2.43 2.06
N THR A 408 13.27 -2.49 2.61
CA THR A 408 13.55 -2.00 3.97
C THR A 408 13.67 -0.47 3.97
N THR A 409 13.03 0.19 4.95
CA THR A 409 13.06 1.66 5.07
C THR A 409 14.40 2.22 5.54
N TYR A 410 15.28 1.37 6.08
CA TYR A 410 16.59 1.77 6.62
C TYR A 410 17.72 0.74 6.36
N LEU A 411 17.43 -0.57 6.48
CA LEU A 411 18.48 -1.60 6.51
C LEU A 411 19.33 -1.66 5.24
N GLN A 412 18.77 -1.39 4.06
CA GLN A 412 19.53 -1.28 2.81
C GLN A 412 20.66 -0.23 2.88
N TYR A 413 20.40 0.91 3.53
CA TYR A 413 21.37 1.98 3.71
C TYR A 413 22.39 1.63 4.80
N SER A 414 21.95 0.96 5.87
CA SER A 414 22.86 0.44 6.91
C SER A 414 23.81 -0.61 6.33
N THR A 415 23.32 -1.51 5.46
CA THR A 415 24.12 -2.50 4.71
C THR A 415 25.12 -1.81 3.77
N ARG A 416 24.67 -0.84 2.97
CA ARG A 416 25.53 -0.03 2.07
C ARG A 416 26.71 0.59 2.83
N ASP A 417 26.44 1.11 4.02
CA ASP A 417 27.40 1.87 4.81
C ASP A 417 28.41 0.94 5.52
N ILE A 418 27.98 -0.16 6.15
CA ILE A 418 28.95 -1.13 6.70
C ILE A 418 29.80 -1.79 5.59
N ALA A 419 29.23 -2.03 4.40
CA ALA A 419 29.98 -2.48 3.22
C ALA A 419 30.95 -1.40 2.68
N LYS A 420 30.75 -0.11 2.93
CA LYS A 420 31.78 0.92 2.70
C LYS A 420 32.95 0.74 3.67
N GLY A 421 32.67 0.46 4.95
CA GLY A 421 33.68 0.19 5.97
C GLY A 421 34.67 -0.89 5.56
N PHE A 422 34.18 -2.05 5.13
CA PHE A 422 35.03 -3.14 4.64
C PHE A 422 35.83 -2.79 3.37
N ARG A 423 35.27 -2.00 2.45
CA ARG A 423 36.01 -1.47 1.29
C ARG A 423 37.12 -0.49 1.68
N GLN A 424 36.93 0.31 2.73
CA GLN A 424 37.99 1.20 3.25
C GLN A 424 39.15 0.43 3.89
N LEU A 425 38.93 -0.82 4.31
CA LEU A 425 39.98 -1.75 4.75
C LEU A 425 40.59 -2.56 3.59
N GLY A 426 40.20 -2.29 2.34
CA GLY A 426 40.73 -2.95 1.14
C GLY A 426 40.04 -4.25 0.72
N HIS A 427 38.98 -4.69 1.43
CA HIS A 427 38.22 -5.89 1.07
C HIS A 427 37.30 -5.66 -0.14
N ASN A 428 37.00 -6.72 -0.89
CA ASN A 428 35.92 -6.71 -1.88
C ASN A 428 34.57 -6.86 -1.17
N THR A 429 33.55 -6.16 -1.64
CA THR A 429 32.19 -6.30 -1.13
C THR A 429 31.18 -6.39 -2.25
N PHE A 430 30.30 -7.39 -2.19
CA PHE A 430 29.12 -7.50 -3.05
C PHE A 430 27.87 -7.38 -2.17
N ILE A 431 26.86 -6.64 -2.63
CA ILE A 431 25.59 -6.49 -1.93
C ILE A 431 24.52 -7.18 -2.77
N GLU A 432 24.01 -8.29 -2.25
CA GLU A 432 22.86 -9.00 -2.81
C GLU A 432 21.58 -8.35 -2.25
N ILE A 433 20.81 -7.77 -3.18
CA ILE A 433 19.60 -6.97 -2.97
C ILE A 433 18.68 -7.23 -4.16
N GLU A 434 17.37 -7.06 -4.02
CA GLU A 434 16.46 -7.28 -5.15
C GLU A 434 16.68 -6.25 -6.27
N ASP A 435 16.50 -6.68 -7.52
CA ASP A 435 16.49 -5.83 -8.70
C ASP A 435 15.39 -4.74 -8.59
N GLU A 436 15.56 -3.60 -9.26
CA GLU A 436 14.55 -2.55 -9.34
C GLU A 436 13.20 -3.05 -9.92
N ASP A 437 13.25 -4.10 -10.74
CA ASP A 437 12.08 -4.81 -11.27
C ASP A 437 11.42 -5.79 -10.28
N SER A 438 12.17 -6.34 -9.33
CA SER A 438 11.73 -7.51 -8.57
C SER A 438 10.71 -7.16 -7.49
N SER A 439 9.85 -8.12 -7.14
CA SER A 439 9.12 -8.12 -5.86
C SER A 439 10.09 -8.39 -4.69
N VAL A 440 9.57 -8.46 -3.46
CA VAL A 440 10.35 -8.90 -2.28
C VAL A 440 10.99 -10.28 -2.52
N SER A 441 12.19 -10.44 -1.95
CA SER A 441 13.01 -11.65 -1.97
C SER A 441 13.79 -11.90 -3.27
N ILE A 442 14.86 -12.65 -3.12
CA ILE A 442 15.81 -13.07 -4.15
C ILE A 442 15.70 -14.59 -4.25
N ARG A 443 15.80 -15.12 -5.46
CA ARG A 443 15.66 -16.56 -5.70
C ARG A 443 16.89 -17.36 -5.29
N LYS A 444 16.65 -18.63 -4.92
CA LYS A 444 17.71 -19.58 -4.53
C LYS A 444 18.78 -19.70 -5.62
N ASP A 445 18.39 -19.94 -6.88
CA ASP A 445 19.35 -20.12 -7.98
C ASP A 445 20.26 -18.90 -8.18
N VAL A 446 19.71 -17.68 -8.15
CA VAL A 446 20.45 -16.41 -8.22
C VAL A 446 21.48 -16.32 -7.08
N CYS A 447 21.04 -16.63 -5.85
CA CYS A 447 21.89 -16.60 -4.67
C CYS A 447 23.04 -17.63 -4.77
N LEU A 448 22.77 -18.85 -5.23
CA LEU A 448 23.81 -19.87 -5.42
C LEU A 448 24.80 -19.49 -6.54
N GLU A 449 24.30 -18.94 -7.65
CA GLU A 449 25.13 -18.44 -8.76
C GLU A 449 26.05 -17.29 -8.29
N ASN A 450 25.52 -16.36 -7.49
CA ASN A 450 26.30 -15.28 -6.87
C ASN A 450 27.37 -15.82 -5.91
N LEU A 451 27.06 -16.85 -5.10
CA LEU A 451 28.05 -17.52 -4.24
C LEU A 451 29.18 -18.17 -5.07
N ILE A 452 28.86 -18.80 -6.21
CA ILE A 452 29.83 -19.41 -7.13
C ILE A 452 30.70 -18.35 -7.83
N ASN A 453 30.10 -17.25 -8.27
CA ASN A 453 30.78 -16.20 -9.03
C ASN A 453 31.64 -15.30 -8.13
N PHE A 454 31.08 -14.81 -7.02
CA PHE A 454 31.77 -13.87 -6.12
C PHE A 454 32.69 -14.58 -5.11
N LYS A 455 32.44 -15.86 -4.78
CA LYS A 455 33.23 -16.68 -3.86
C LYS A 455 33.51 -15.97 -2.52
N PRO A 456 32.47 -15.62 -1.73
CA PRO A 456 32.65 -14.90 -0.47
C PRO A 456 33.39 -15.72 0.58
N ASP A 457 34.42 -15.10 1.16
CA ASP A 457 35.05 -15.54 2.40
C ASP A 457 34.11 -15.37 3.60
N VAL A 458 33.27 -14.32 3.59
CA VAL A 458 32.40 -13.96 4.70
C VAL A 458 31.05 -13.52 4.17
N ILE A 459 29.98 -13.92 4.86
CA ILE A 459 28.61 -13.47 4.60
C ILE A 459 28.15 -12.59 5.75
N PHE A 460 27.46 -11.49 5.44
CA PHE A 460 26.95 -10.52 6.41
C PHE A 460 25.46 -10.27 6.18
N SER A 461 24.68 -10.24 7.25
CA SER A 461 23.24 -9.97 7.20
C SER A 461 22.77 -9.14 8.39
N ILE A 462 21.89 -8.18 8.13
CA ILE A 462 21.21 -7.41 9.19
C ILE A 462 19.87 -8.07 9.50
N ASN A 463 19.58 -8.27 10.78
CA ASN A 463 18.33 -8.84 11.31
C ASN A 463 17.96 -10.26 10.83
N ASN A 464 18.84 -10.97 10.11
CA ASN A 464 18.62 -12.35 9.70
C ASN A 464 19.77 -13.28 10.11
N LEU A 465 19.40 -14.46 10.58
CA LEU A 465 20.32 -15.56 10.89
C LEU A 465 20.54 -16.42 9.64
N ARG A 466 21.60 -17.24 9.62
CA ARG A 466 21.84 -18.21 8.54
C ARG A 466 20.61 -19.09 8.23
N GLN A 467 19.78 -19.38 9.24
CA GLN A 467 18.53 -20.13 9.08
C GLN A 467 17.55 -19.54 8.04
N SER A 468 17.56 -18.20 7.84
CA SER A 468 16.74 -17.55 6.80
C SER A 468 17.17 -17.95 5.38
N TYR A 469 18.37 -18.52 5.22
CA TYR A 469 19.02 -18.86 3.96
C TYR A 469 19.61 -20.29 4.04
N PRO A 470 18.78 -21.34 4.19
CA PRO A 470 19.24 -22.69 4.55
C PRO A 470 20.12 -23.38 3.48
N TRP A 471 20.21 -22.79 2.28
CA TRP A 471 21.06 -23.23 1.17
C TRP A 471 22.49 -22.65 1.19
N ILE A 472 22.80 -21.72 2.11
CA ILE A 472 24.15 -21.19 2.26
C ILE A 472 25.05 -22.25 2.92
N PRO A 473 26.21 -22.61 2.32
CA PRO A 473 27.14 -23.56 2.90
C PRO A 473 27.52 -23.21 4.36
N LYS A 474 27.39 -24.19 5.26
CA LYS A 474 27.66 -24.02 6.70
C LYS A 474 29.12 -23.67 6.99
N SER A 475 30.03 -24.06 6.11
CA SER A 475 31.48 -23.81 6.16
C SER A 475 31.87 -22.34 5.97
N ILE A 476 31.01 -21.49 5.40
CA ILE A 476 31.28 -20.05 5.24
C ILE A 476 30.97 -19.32 6.56
N PRO A 477 31.89 -18.50 7.13
CA PRO A 477 31.60 -17.59 8.23
C PRO A 477 30.40 -16.67 7.94
N PHE A 478 29.40 -16.65 8.84
CA PHE A 478 28.18 -15.84 8.68
C PHE A 478 28.04 -14.87 9.85
N ILE A 479 27.85 -13.59 9.54
CA ILE A 479 27.66 -12.51 10.51
C ILE A 479 26.21 -12.08 10.53
N THR A 480 25.58 -12.11 11.70
CA THR A 480 24.26 -11.50 11.94
C THR A 480 24.43 -10.27 12.81
N TRP A 481 24.05 -9.10 12.31
CA TRP A 481 23.96 -7.88 13.09
C TRP A 481 22.48 -7.56 13.40
N MET A 482 22.13 -7.60 14.68
CA MET A 482 20.78 -7.37 15.19
C MET A 482 20.60 -5.90 15.53
N GLN A 483 19.85 -5.20 14.67
CA GLN A 483 19.34 -3.84 14.87
C GLN A 483 17.86 -3.86 15.32
N ASP A 484 17.14 -4.94 15.06
CA ASP A 484 15.77 -5.18 15.54
C ASP A 484 15.59 -6.61 16.09
N LEU A 485 14.82 -6.75 17.18
CA LEU A 485 14.30 -8.03 17.65
C LEU A 485 13.13 -8.48 16.76
N MET A 486 13.44 -8.95 15.56
CA MET A 486 12.46 -9.49 14.61
C MET A 486 11.76 -10.76 15.16
N PRO A 487 10.51 -11.07 14.76
CA PRO A 487 9.77 -12.21 15.28
C PRO A 487 10.47 -13.58 15.13
N HIS A 488 11.22 -13.81 14.05
CA HIS A 488 11.97 -15.06 13.84
C HIS A 488 13.20 -15.18 14.72
N ILE A 489 13.85 -14.07 15.07
CA ILE A 489 14.90 -14.03 16.11
C ILE A 489 14.25 -14.27 17.48
N ALA A 490 13.15 -13.58 17.76
CA ALA A 490 12.53 -13.57 19.09
C ALA A 490 11.79 -14.86 19.45
N GLY A 491 11.34 -15.62 18.44
CA GLY A 491 10.72 -16.94 18.60
C GLY A 491 11.70 -18.12 18.56
N LEU A 492 13.01 -17.88 18.41
CA LEU A 492 14.00 -18.93 18.19
C LEU A 492 14.24 -19.78 19.45
N LYS A 493 13.70 -21.00 19.49
CA LYS A 493 13.84 -21.90 20.66
C LYS A 493 15.05 -22.83 20.64
N ASN A 494 15.54 -23.21 19.46
CA ASN A 494 16.60 -24.22 19.33
C ASN A 494 18.01 -23.58 19.20
N PRO A 495 18.93 -23.77 20.16
CA PRO A 495 20.29 -23.24 20.10
C PRO A 495 21.19 -23.88 19.04
N SER A 496 20.88 -25.09 18.53
CA SER A 496 21.73 -25.75 17.51
C SER A 496 21.65 -25.13 16.12
N ILE A 497 20.70 -24.21 15.91
CA ILE A 497 20.57 -23.39 14.70
C ILE A 497 21.72 -22.37 14.60
N ILE A 498 22.35 -22.02 15.72
CA ILE A 498 23.48 -21.10 15.78
C ILE A 498 24.75 -21.94 15.91
N THR A 499 25.50 -22.05 14.83
CA THR A 499 26.77 -22.79 14.74
C THR A 499 27.94 -21.94 15.24
N ASP A 500 29.12 -22.55 15.39
CA ASP A 500 30.33 -21.82 15.77
C ASP A 500 30.97 -21.07 14.59
N HIS A 501 30.47 -21.28 13.37
CA HIS A 501 30.75 -20.44 12.20
C HIS A 501 29.87 -19.18 12.14
N ASP A 502 28.92 -19.02 13.06
CA ASP A 502 28.05 -17.86 13.16
C ASP A 502 28.59 -16.83 14.18
N TYR A 503 28.53 -15.55 13.80
CA TYR A 503 29.04 -14.41 14.57
C TYR A 503 27.91 -13.40 14.79
N ILE A 504 27.44 -13.31 16.04
CA ILE A 504 26.25 -12.51 16.37
C ILE A 504 26.69 -11.20 17.03
N PHE A 505 26.18 -10.10 16.48
CA PHE A 505 26.33 -8.75 17.00
C PHE A 505 24.96 -8.17 17.31
N SER A 506 24.85 -7.35 18.35
CA SER A 506 23.67 -6.55 18.68
C SER A 506 24.07 -5.08 18.73
N PHE A 507 23.23 -4.18 18.23
CA PHE A 507 23.44 -2.74 18.46
C PHE A 507 23.11 -2.30 19.90
N SER A 508 22.33 -3.11 20.62
CA SER A 508 21.91 -2.86 21.99
C SER A 508 22.69 -3.75 22.97
N GLN A 509 23.35 -3.12 23.93
CA GLN A 509 23.95 -3.79 25.09
C GLN A 509 22.89 -4.25 26.09
N ASP A 510 21.82 -3.47 26.28
CA ASP A 510 20.65 -3.85 27.11
C ASP A 510 20.04 -5.19 26.65
N TRP A 511 19.89 -5.40 25.34
CA TRP A 511 19.40 -6.67 24.80
C TRP A 511 20.37 -7.83 25.07
N ILE A 512 21.69 -7.59 25.09
CA ILE A 512 22.66 -8.63 25.48
C ILE A 512 22.47 -9.01 26.94
N ASP A 513 22.37 -8.02 27.82
CA ASP A 513 22.35 -8.22 29.27
C ASP A 513 21.01 -8.75 29.80
N ASN A 514 19.89 -8.22 29.33
CA ASN A 514 18.56 -8.51 29.87
C ASN A 514 17.77 -9.54 29.04
N TYR A 515 17.96 -9.58 27.70
CA TYR A 515 17.20 -10.47 26.82
C TYR A 515 18.00 -11.73 26.42
N PHE A 516 19.11 -11.59 25.70
CA PHE A 516 19.81 -12.71 25.09
C PHE A 516 20.43 -13.69 26.10
N LYS A 517 21.00 -13.19 27.22
CA LYS A 517 21.49 -14.04 28.33
C LYS A 517 20.41 -14.98 28.90
N ASN A 518 19.15 -14.59 28.84
CA ASN A 518 18.01 -15.36 29.36
C ASN A 518 17.30 -16.17 28.27
N HIS A 519 17.60 -15.94 26.99
CA HIS A 519 16.87 -16.52 25.87
C HIS A 519 17.36 -17.95 25.54
N THR A 520 16.42 -18.87 25.30
CA THR A 520 16.71 -20.32 25.16
C THR A 520 17.74 -20.65 24.08
N ALA A 521 17.71 -19.98 22.92
CA ALA A 521 18.69 -20.19 21.86
C ALA A 521 20.01 -19.41 22.03
N PHE A 522 20.01 -18.27 22.74
CA PHE A 522 21.16 -17.35 22.79
C PHE A 522 21.96 -17.38 24.10
N LYS A 523 21.40 -17.89 25.20
CA LYS A 523 22.02 -17.85 26.54
C LYS A 523 23.45 -18.41 26.63
N ASN A 524 23.77 -19.40 25.80
CA ASN A 524 25.08 -20.06 25.73
C ASN A 524 25.92 -19.57 24.52
N LYS A 525 25.51 -18.51 23.83
CA LYS A 525 26.14 -18.00 22.60
C LYS A 525 26.74 -16.62 22.86
N LYS A 526 27.96 -16.40 22.34
CA LYS A 526 28.69 -15.15 22.52
C LYS A 526 28.15 -14.08 21.56
N ILE A 527 27.52 -13.05 22.10
CA ILE A 527 27.02 -11.88 21.37
C ILE A 527 27.89 -10.67 21.71
N HIS A 528 28.20 -9.86 20.69
CA HIS A 528 29.02 -8.65 20.82
C HIS A 528 28.21 -7.39 20.58
N CYS A 529 28.45 -6.33 21.35
CA CYS A 529 27.87 -5.01 21.06
C CYS A 529 28.58 -4.36 19.86
N LEU A 530 27.82 -3.79 18.93
CA LEU A 530 28.32 -3.07 17.74
C LEU A 530 27.38 -1.90 17.38
N PRO A 531 27.76 -0.63 17.64
CA PRO A 531 26.90 0.52 17.40
C PRO A 531 26.60 0.73 15.92
N VAL A 532 25.43 1.30 15.64
CA VAL A 532 25.04 1.69 14.29
C VAL A 532 25.92 2.83 13.78
N THR A 533 26.33 2.70 12.52
CA THR A 533 27.36 3.52 11.87
C THR A 533 26.95 3.82 10.43
N VAL A 534 27.57 4.84 9.83
CA VAL A 534 27.16 5.42 8.53
C VAL A 534 28.36 5.85 7.68
N ASP A 535 28.18 5.91 6.36
CA ASP A 535 29.25 6.31 5.43
C ASP A 535 29.56 7.81 5.57
N THR A 536 30.75 8.12 6.06
CA THR A 536 31.27 9.49 6.24
C THR A 536 31.60 10.21 4.93
N ASN A 537 31.46 9.55 3.77
CA ASN A 537 31.49 10.16 2.45
C ASN A 537 30.09 10.62 1.99
N ILE A 538 29.04 10.14 2.67
CA ILE A 538 27.63 10.47 2.41
C ILE A 538 27.14 11.48 3.45
N TYR A 539 27.48 11.26 4.73
CA TYR A 539 27.19 12.13 5.85
C TYR A 539 28.47 12.81 6.32
N HIS A 540 28.58 14.11 6.02
CA HIS A 540 29.78 14.90 6.26
C HIS A 540 29.41 16.38 6.44
N PRO A 541 30.22 17.19 7.15
CA PRO A 541 30.08 18.64 7.14
C PRO A 541 30.16 19.19 5.71
N ILE A 542 29.23 20.08 5.35
CA ILE A 542 29.17 20.75 4.05
C ILE A 542 29.76 22.16 4.21
N SER A 543 30.91 22.40 3.56
CA SER A 543 31.59 23.70 3.55
C SER A 543 30.65 24.83 3.17
N SER A 544 30.70 25.94 3.93
CA SER A 544 29.91 27.16 3.71
C SER A 544 28.39 26.97 3.68
N CYS A 545 27.84 25.89 4.24
CA CYS A 545 26.38 25.66 4.25
C CYS A 545 25.60 26.77 5.00
N LYS A 546 24.67 27.42 4.28
CA LYS A 546 23.75 28.41 4.84
C LYS A 546 22.68 27.72 5.68
N LYS A 547 22.63 28.02 6.98
CA LYS A 547 21.59 27.49 7.87
C LYS A 547 20.21 28.02 7.47
N LYS A 548 19.34 27.14 6.98
CA LYS A 548 17.98 27.40 6.50
C LYS A 548 16.93 27.20 7.59
N TYR A 549 17.11 26.22 8.48
CA TYR A 549 16.14 25.85 9.51
C TYR A 549 16.68 26.18 10.92
N LYS A 550 15.80 26.64 11.83
CA LYS A 550 16.20 26.81 13.25
C LYS A 550 16.22 25.45 13.97
N VAL A 551 15.12 24.68 13.90
CA VAL A 551 15.05 23.31 14.43
C VAL A 551 14.49 22.37 13.38
N THR A 552 15.06 21.17 13.27
CA THR A 552 14.47 20.06 12.48
C THR A 552 14.35 18.79 13.30
N SER A 553 13.26 18.06 13.13
CA SER A 553 13.17 16.66 13.54
C SER A 553 12.88 15.77 12.33
N ILE A 554 13.57 14.62 12.28
CA ILE A 554 13.60 13.74 11.10
C ILE A 554 13.17 12.34 11.57
N THR A 555 11.86 12.11 11.57
CA THR A 555 11.21 10.92 12.12
C THR A 555 9.81 10.76 11.51
N HIS A 556 9.31 9.54 11.37
CA HIS A 556 7.94 9.30 10.90
C HIS A 556 6.96 9.32 12.08
N LEU A 557 5.76 9.88 11.89
CA LEU A 557 4.62 9.60 12.77
C LEU A 557 3.90 8.32 12.31
N VAL A 558 3.11 7.75 13.22
CA VAL A 558 2.13 6.72 12.87
C VAL A 558 1.01 7.36 12.05
N ASN A 559 0.30 6.57 11.24
CA ASN A 559 -0.96 7.01 10.65
C ASN A 559 -1.96 7.31 11.79
N PRO A 560 -2.59 8.50 11.89
CA PRO A 560 -3.51 8.83 12.99
C PRO A 560 -4.66 7.81 13.13
N GLY A 561 -5.12 7.22 12.02
CA GLY A 561 -6.14 6.15 11.99
C GLY A 561 -5.76 4.86 12.75
N LEU A 562 -4.48 4.64 13.04
CA LEU A 562 -3.96 3.52 13.85
C LEU A 562 -3.71 3.90 15.32
N THR A 563 -4.04 5.12 15.73
CA THR A 563 -3.95 5.61 17.11
C THR A 563 -5.33 5.70 17.77
N PHE A 564 -5.44 6.25 18.98
CA PHE A 564 -6.74 6.53 19.60
C PHE A 564 -7.44 7.80 19.08
N LEU A 565 -6.81 8.62 18.23
CA LEU A 565 -7.40 9.87 17.72
C LEU A 565 -8.83 9.70 17.14
N PRO A 566 -9.14 8.68 16.31
CA PRO A 566 -10.49 8.57 15.74
C PRO A 566 -11.58 8.39 16.81
N ILE A 567 -11.27 7.80 17.97
CA ILE A 567 -12.22 7.63 19.09
C ILE A 567 -12.55 8.98 19.75
N ILE A 568 -11.57 9.88 19.79
CA ILE A 568 -11.72 11.24 20.34
C ILE A 568 -12.55 12.09 19.37
N GLU A 569 -12.26 11.96 18.07
CA GLU A 569 -12.98 12.58 16.95
C GLU A 569 -14.43 12.03 16.77
N GLY A 570 -14.79 10.95 17.45
CA GLY A 570 -16.14 10.36 17.42
C GLY A 570 -16.36 9.29 16.34
N ASN A 571 -15.31 8.88 15.62
CA ASN A 571 -15.36 7.84 14.60
C ASN A 571 -15.49 6.43 15.22
N THR A 572 -16.39 5.62 14.66
CA THR A 572 -16.60 4.22 15.07
C THR A 572 -15.39 3.34 14.70
N ILE A 573 -14.97 2.43 15.59
CA ILE A 573 -13.86 1.49 15.35
C ILE A 573 -14.29 0.06 15.68
N SER A 574 -14.06 -0.87 14.74
CA SER A 574 -14.46 -2.29 14.82
C SER A 574 -13.90 -3.09 15.99
N GLU A 575 -12.76 -2.68 16.56
CA GLU A 575 -12.20 -3.34 17.75
C GLU A 575 -12.96 -3.01 19.04
N ILE A 576 -13.69 -1.90 19.09
CA ILE A 576 -14.33 -1.36 20.29
C ILE A 576 -15.80 -1.78 20.32
N LYS A 577 -16.25 -2.36 21.45
CA LYS A 577 -17.52 -3.10 21.53
C LYS A 577 -18.52 -2.55 22.53
N SER A 578 -18.15 -1.56 23.33
CA SER A 578 -19.05 -0.95 24.33
C SER A 578 -18.74 0.52 24.58
N GLU A 579 -19.75 1.27 25.04
CA GLU A 579 -19.60 2.67 25.45
C GLU A 579 -18.62 2.83 26.62
N ALA A 580 -18.54 1.84 27.51
CA ALA A 580 -17.59 1.80 28.62
C ALA A 580 -16.13 1.78 28.13
N GLU A 581 -15.83 1.05 27.05
CA GLU A 581 -14.52 1.07 26.40
C GLU A 581 -14.23 2.43 25.76
N VAL A 582 -15.22 3.06 25.11
CA VAL A 582 -15.07 4.41 24.53
C VAL A 582 -14.79 5.45 25.61
N PHE A 583 -15.50 5.42 26.73
CA PHE A 583 -15.33 6.36 27.83
C PHE A 583 -13.99 6.14 28.57
N PHE A 584 -13.62 4.88 28.79
CA PHE A 584 -12.28 4.51 29.27
C PHE A 584 -11.17 5.02 28.36
N LEU A 585 -11.28 4.85 27.04
CA LEU A 585 -10.25 5.29 26.10
C LEU A 585 -10.16 6.82 25.99
N LYS A 586 -11.28 7.55 26.01
CA LYS A 586 -11.26 9.02 26.05
C LYS A 586 -10.55 9.55 27.30
N GLN A 587 -10.86 8.99 28.48
CA GLN A 587 -10.15 9.39 29.72
C GLN A 587 -8.70 8.90 29.75
N LEU A 588 -8.37 7.72 29.21
CA LEU A 588 -7.00 7.22 29.12
C LEU A 588 -6.12 8.13 28.26
N VAL A 589 -6.61 8.59 27.10
CA VAL A 589 -5.87 9.56 26.29
C VAL A 589 -5.68 10.87 27.05
N TYR A 590 -6.73 11.38 27.72
CA TYR A 590 -6.60 12.58 28.56
C TYR A 590 -5.49 12.43 29.62
N GLU A 591 -5.39 11.29 30.31
CA GLU A 591 -4.32 11.05 31.28
C GLU A 591 -2.92 10.95 30.63
N LEU A 592 -2.80 10.43 29.41
CA LEU A 592 -1.54 10.34 28.66
C LEU A 592 -1.09 11.70 28.08
N ASP A 593 -2.03 12.50 27.59
CA ASP A 593 -1.79 13.85 27.08
C ASP A 593 -1.38 14.82 28.21
N HIS A 594 -1.83 14.59 29.44
CA HIS A 594 -1.39 15.33 30.63
C HIS A 594 -0.20 14.69 31.37
N SER A 595 0.25 13.49 30.97
CA SER A 595 1.45 12.83 31.53
C SER A 595 2.75 13.38 30.93
N SER A 596 3.80 13.53 31.74
CA SER A 596 5.13 13.90 31.23
C SER A 596 5.69 12.85 30.27
N LEU A 597 6.57 13.26 29.35
CA LEU A 597 7.23 12.35 28.39
C LEU A 597 7.89 11.13 29.07
N ALA A 598 8.56 11.34 30.20
CA ALA A 598 9.14 10.27 31.00
C ALA A 598 8.08 9.29 31.51
N LYS A 599 6.91 9.77 31.95
CA LYS A 599 5.81 8.91 32.40
C LYS A 599 5.15 8.15 31.25
N VAL A 600 4.97 8.77 30.07
CA VAL A 600 4.48 8.08 28.87
C VAL A 600 5.44 6.95 28.44
N GLN A 601 6.76 7.17 28.52
CA GLN A 601 7.75 6.09 28.29
C GLN A 601 7.57 4.96 29.31
N GLN A 602 7.58 5.28 30.61
CA GLN A 602 7.44 4.31 31.70
C GLN A 602 6.19 3.44 31.51
N ILE A 603 5.04 4.05 31.24
CA ILE A 603 3.77 3.34 30.99
C ILE A 603 3.87 2.50 29.72
N SER A 604 4.40 3.03 28.60
CA SER A 604 4.52 2.25 27.36
C SER A 604 5.36 0.97 27.53
N SER A 605 6.41 1.02 28.37
CA SER A 605 7.33 -0.10 28.60
C SER A 605 6.86 -1.06 29.71
N ASN A 606 6.43 -0.56 30.87
CA ASN A 606 6.21 -1.36 32.08
C ASN A 606 4.73 -1.78 32.29
N SER A 607 4.48 -3.09 32.48
CA SER A 607 3.14 -3.66 32.67
C SER A 607 2.43 -3.21 33.95
N VAL A 608 3.17 -3.00 35.04
CA VAL A 608 2.62 -2.52 36.32
C VAL A 608 2.15 -1.07 36.18
N ASP A 609 2.88 -0.23 35.45
CA ASP A 609 2.47 1.14 35.16
C ASP A 609 1.26 1.23 34.23
N ARG A 610 1.11 0.29 33.27
CA ARG A 610 -0.12 0.18 32.44
C ARG A 610 -1.33 -0.21 33.27
N LYS A 611 -1.19 -1.19 34.16
CA LYS A 611 -2.26 -1.54 35.10
C LYS A 611 -2.63 -0.34 36.00
N LYS A 612 -1.65 0.35 36.57
CA LYS A 612 -1.88 1.54 37.42
C LYS A 612 -2.60 2.69 36.71
N ILE A 613 -2.29 3.00 35.45
CA ILE A 613 -3.04 4.03 34.71
C ILE A 613 -4.45 3.54 34.34
N ALA A 614 -4.64 2.27 33.98
CA ALA A 614 -5.96 1.70 33.77
C ALA A 614 -6.83 1.77 35.04
N GLU A 615 -6.28 1.41 36.20
CA GLU A 615 -6.94 1.52 37.51
C GLU A 615 -7.35 2.96 37.83
N LYS A 616 -6.43 3.92 37.65
CA LYS A 616 -6.68 5.36 37.82
C LYS A 616 -7.79 5.88 36.89
N VAL A 617 -7.81 5.43 35.63
CA VAL A 617 -8.83 5.80 34.65
C VAL A 617 -10.18 5.22 35.04
N CYS A 618 -10.27 3.92 35.35
CA CYS A 618 -11.48 3.25 35.83
C CYS A 618 -12.07 3.93 37.08
N GLN A 619 -11.21 4.29 38.05
CA GLN A 619 -11.62 5.02 39.25
C GLN A 619 -12.19 6.40 38.93
N LYS A 620 -11.58 7.15 38.00
CA LYS A 620 -12.07 8.49 37.58
C LYS A 620 -13.42 8.45 36.87
N ILE A 621 -13.70 7.39 36.12
CA ILE A 621 -14.94 7.25 35.33
C ILE A 621 -16.02 6.41 36.02
N GLY A 622 -15.77 5.94 37.25
CA GLY A 622 -16.75 5.24 38.08
C GLY A 622 -17.06 3.80 37.65
N ILE A 623 -16.20 3.13 36.89
CA ILE A 623 -16.43 1.75 36.43
C ILE A 623 -15.42 0.76 37.04
N PRO A 624 -15.81 -0.50 37.32
CA PRO A 624 -14.88 -1.52 37.79
C PRO A 624 -13.89 -1.93 36.68
N ILE A 625 -12.62 -2.06 37.04
CA ILE A 625 -11.60 -2.57 36.12
C ILE A 625 -11.82 -4.06 35.82
N ASN A 626 -11.60 -4.45 34.57
CA ASN A 626 -11.74 -5.82 34.09
C ASN A 626 -10.71 -6.11 32.99
N ASP A 627 -10.59 -7.38 32.59
CA ASP A 627 -9.62 -7.83 31.59
C ASP A 627 -9.81 -7.21 30.20
N THR A 628 -11.04 -6.85 29.81
CA THR A 628 -11.29 -6.18 28.53
C THR A 628 -10.67 -4.78 28.52
N LEU A 629 -10.89 -3.99 29.57
CA LEU A 629 -10.28 -2.66 29.72
C LEU A 629 -8.76 -2.72 29.88
N LEU A 630 -8.23 -3.73 30.61
CA LEU A 630 -6.79 -3.96 30.70
C LEU A 630 -6.17 -4.31 29.33
N LYS A 631 -6.83 -5.15 28.52
CA LYS A 631 -6.39 -5.51 27.16
C LYS A 631 -6.25 -4.30 26.24
N LEU A 632 -7.09 -3.27 26.39
CA LEU A 632 -6.96 -2.02 25.62
C LEU A 632 -5.64 -1.27 25.89
N THR A 633 -4.97 -1.55 27.00
CA THR A 633 -3.62 -1.00 27.31
C THR A 633 -2.47 -1.93 26.90
N ASN A 634 -2.73 -3.15 26.41
CA ASN A 634 -1.64 -4.06 26.05
C ASN A 634 -0.80 -3.49 24.90
N PRO A 635 0.53 -3.68 24.88
CA PRO A 635 1.41 -3.12 23.86
C PRO A 635 1.32 -3.86 22.52
N ARG A 636 0.64 -5.02 22.49
CA ARG A 636 0.37 -5.82 21.29
C ARG A 636 -1.08 -6.28 21.26
N ASN A 637 -1.61 -6.46 20.05
CA ASN A 637 -2.95 -7.00 19.81
C ASN A 637 -2.94 -8.56 19.80
N ASP A 638 -4.11 -9.16 19.60
CA ASP A 638 -4.26 -10.64 19.54
C ASP A 638 -3.51 -11.29 18.36
N LYS A 639 -3.09 -10.51 17.35
CA LYS A 639 -2.22 -10.94 16.24
C LYS A 639 -0.72 -10.80 16.55
N ASN A 640 -0.35 -10.38 17.76
CA ASN A 640 1.02 -10.06 18.18
C ASN A 640 1.66 -8.89 17.41
N GLU A 641 0.87 -8.04 16.76
CA GLU A 641 1.29 -6.77 16.14
C GLU A 641 1.29 -5.64 17.20
N PHE A 642 1.90 -4.48 16.95
CA PHE A 642 1.78 -3.34 17.87
C PHE A 642 0.33 -2.86 17.97
N SER A 643 -0.11 -2.53 19.19
CA SER A 643 -1.49 -2.09 19.45
C SER A 643 -1.70 -0.59 19.17
N ARG A 644 -2.99 -0.22 19.06
CA ARG A 644 -3.47 1.17 19.04
C ARG A 644 -2.93 2.00 20.21
N PHE A 645 -2.78 1.39 21.39
CA PHE A 645 -2.15 1.97 22.57
C PHE A 645 -0.66 2.28 22.36
N THR A 646 0.12 1.31 21.87
CA THR A 646 1.55 1.53 21.59
C THR A 646 1.75 2.57 20.50
N TYR A 647 0.96 2.53 19.43
CA TYR A 647 1.01 3.54 18.37
C TYR A 647 0.67 4.95 18.86
N HIS A 648 -0.32 5.09 19.73
CA HIS A 648 -0.65 6.38 20.35
C HIS A 648 0.49 6.88 21.25
N CYS A 649 0.99 6.05 22.18
CA CYS A 649 2.13 6.40 23.05
C CYS A 649 3.40 6.81 22.26
N LEU A 650 3.77 6.05 21.22
CA LEU A 650 4.90 6.37 20.33
C LEU A 650 4.70 7.64 19.51
N SER A 651 3.44 8.04 19.26
CA SER A 651 3.11 9.31 18.62
C SER A 651 3.27 10.46 19.60
N LEU A 652 2.72 10.37 20.82
CA LEU A 652 2.84 11.40 21.86
C LEU A 652 4.31 11.78 22.16
N MET A 653 5.20 10.78 22.25
CA MET A 653 6.63 11.00 22.48
C MET A 653 7.30 11.94 21.45
N LYS A 654 6.79 11.95 20.21
CA LYS A 654 7.28 12.78 19.10
C LYS A 654 6.49 14.08 18.96
N ILE A 655 5.18 14.02 19.20
CA ILE A 655 4.22 15.11 19.03
C ILE A 655 4.44 16.21 20.08
N LYS A 656 4.54 15.87 21.36
CA LYS A 656 4.59 16.86 22.45
C LYS A 656 5.84 17.78 22.39
N PRO A 657 7.06 17.26 22.10
CA PRO A 657 8.24 18.09 21.84
C PRO A 657 8.04 19.11 20.71
N ILE A 658 7.43 18.69 19.59
CA ILE A 658 7.23 19.57 18.43
C ILE A 658 6.13 20.61 18.71
N LEU A 659 5.04 20.20 19.36
CA LEU A 659 3.96 21.10 19.76
C LEU A 659 4.44 22.19 20.72
N ALA A 660 5.28 21.83 21.70
CA ALA A 660 5.88 22.79 22.63
C ALA A 660 6.77 23.84 21.96
N LEU A 661 7.46 23.48 20.86
CA LEU A 661 8.22 24.44 20.06
C LEU A 661 7.28 25.38 19.28
N ILE A 662 6.21 24.86 18.69
CA ILE A 662 5.21 25.66 17.96
C ILE A 662 4.52 26.67 18.89
N THR A 663 4.02 26.23 20.04
CA THR A 663 3.31 27.10 21.00
C THR A 663 4.21 28.20 21.60
N ASN A 664 5.53 28.02 21.54
CA ASN A 664 6.53 29.02 21.94
C ASN A 664 7.10 29.81 20.74
N ASN A 665 6.42 29.80 19.59
CA ASN A 665 6.78 30.51 18.35
C ASN A 665 8.20 30.19 17.81
N ILE A 666 8.68 28.97 18.04
CA ILE A 666 9.97 28.50 17.53
C ILE A 666 9.77 27.87 16.15
N ASP A 667 10.52 28.37 15.16
CA ASP A 667 10.58 27.81 13.80
C ASP A 667 11.12 26.37 13.81
N VAL A 668 10.22 25.41 13.70
CA VAL A 668 10.52 23.98 13.60
C VAL A 668 9.99 23.41 12.28
N ARG A 669 10.73 22.50 11.66
CA ARG A 669 10.28 21.71 10.51
C ARG A 669 10.43 20.22 10.76
N VAL A 670 9.48 19.43 10.25
CA VAL A 670 9.44 17.99 10.45
C VAL A 670 9.51 17.25 9.12
N PHE A 671 10.40 16.26 9.04
CA PHE A 671 10.62 15.44 7.86
C PHE A 671 10.29 13.98 8.20
N GLY A 672 9.41 13.36 7.43
CA GLY A 672 8.92 12.00 7.67
C GLY A 672 7.60 11.70 6.96
N ARG A 673 6.94 10.62 7.38
CA ARG A 673 5.59 10.22 6.91
C ARG A 673 4.54 10.61 7.95
N ASN A 674 3.31 10.84 7.50
CA ASN A 674 2.10 11.10 8.29
C ASN A 674 2.08 12.43 9.07
N TRP A 675 3.11 13.28 9.06
CA TRP A 675 3.05 14.59 9.77
C TRP A 675 1.97 15.50 9.19
N GLU A 676 1.83 15.48 7.87
CA GLU A 676 0.82 16.17 7.07
C GLU A 676 -0.63 15.77 7.39
N LYS A 677 -0.83 14.58 8.00
CA LYS A 677 -2.16 14.07 8.39
C LYS A 677 -2.63 14.57 9.76
N TYR A 678 -1.77 15.21 10.54
CA TYR A 678 -2.12 15.85 11.82
C TYR A 678 -2.31 17.36 11.56
N PRO A 679 -3.52 17.92 11.71
CA PRO A 679 -3.82 19.30 11.30
C PRO A 679 -2.84 20.35 11.85
N GLN A 680 -2.43 20.21 13.11
CA GLN A 680 -1.50 21.10 13.81
C GLN A 680 -0.05 21.07 13.26
N PHE A 681 0.31 20.10 12.43
CA PHE A 681 1.64 19.96 11.83
C PHE A 681 1.67 20.17 10.31
N LYS A 682 0.51 20.31 9.66
CA LYS A 682 0.38 20.48 8.20
C LYS A 682 1.28 21.57 7.62
N ASN A 683 1.42 22.71 8.32
CA ASN A 683 2.19 23.87 7.86
C ASN A 683 3.70 23.77 8.13
N ILE A 684 4.17 22.73 8.83
CA ILE A 684 5.60 22.49 9.12
C ILE A 684 6.13 21.15 8.58
N ALA A 685 5.24 20.32 8.02
CA ALA A 685 5.56 19.05 7.39
C ALA A 685 6.25 19.28 6.04
N MET A 686 7.48 18.77 5.91
CA MET A 686 8.33 18.93 4.72
C MET A 686 8.35 17.68 3.83
N GLY A 687 7.44 16.73 4.05
CA GLY A 687 7.45 15.42 3.39
C GLY A 687 8.59 14.50 3.88
N ILE A 688 8.89 13.46 3.09
CA ILE A 688 9.97 12.50 3.39
C ILE A 688 11.32 13.13 3.00
N ALA A 689 12.34 12.90 3.82
CA ALA A 689 13.73 13.21 3.48
C ALA A 689 14.44 11.96 2.95
N ASP A 690 14.86 11.97 1.69
CA ASP A 690 15.57 10.84 1.07
C ASP A 690 16.93 10.58 1.70
N ASN A 691 17.31 9.30 1.78
CA ASN A 691 18.56 8.89 2.40
C ASN A 691 19.80 9.49 1.69
N GLY A 692 20.88 9.67 2.44
CA GLY A 692 22.15 10.14 1.91
C GLY A 692 22.15 11.65 1.62
N LYS A 693 22.46 12.05 0.37
CA LYS A 693 22.79 13.46 0.05
C LYS A 693 21.71 14.47 0.44
N ALA A 694 20.43 14.16 0.22
CA ALA A 694 19.32 15.05 0.58
C ALA A 694 19.20 15.22 2.11
N LEU A 695 19.23 14.11 2.84
CA LEU A 695 19.26 14.09 4.30
C LEU A 695 20.51 14.77 4.89
N ASN A 696 21.71 14.51 4.38
CA ASN A 696 22.94 15.17 4.83
C ASN A 696 22.84 16.70 4.64
N LYS A 697 22.27 17.15 3.51
CA LYS A 697 21.98 18.56 3.27
C LYS A 697 21.01 19.13 4.30
N ILE A 698 19.91 18.45 4.63
CA ILE A 698 18.94 18.91 5.66
C ILE A 698 19.61 19.04 7.03
N ILE A 699 20.40 18.05 7.45
CA ILE A 699 21.15 18.08 8.72
C ILE A 699 22.14 19.26 8.74
N ASN A 700 22.85 19.49 7.63
CA ASN A 700 23.77 20.61 7.46
C ASN A 700 23.07 21.98 7.37
N GLU A 701 21.87 22.06 6.80
CA GLU A 701 21.05 23.28 6.75
C GLU A 701 20.42 23.64 8.11
N SER A 702 20.46 22.75 9.10
CA SER A 702 19.76 22.91 10.38
C SER A 702 20.63 23.47 11.49
N CYS A 703 20.13 24.43 12.27
CA CYS A 703 20.85 24.92 13.46
C CYS A 703 20.85 23.89 14.59
N ILE A 704 19.71 23.21 14.83
CA ILE A 704 19.53 22.16 15.84
C ILE A 704 18.81 20.97 15.20
N ASN A 705 19.39 19.77 15.33
CA ASN A 705 18.74 18.51 14.98
C ASN A 705 18.13 17.90 16.26
N LEU A 706 16.81 17.69 16.27
CA LEU A 706 16.07 17.23 17.45
C LEU A 706 15.76 15.74 17.38
N ASN A 707 16.31 14.96 18.31
CA ASN A 707 15.93 13.56 18.52
C ASN A 707 14.86 13.44 19.63
N SER A 708 13.64 13.10 19.21
CA SER A 708 12.47 12.79 20.06
C SER A 708 12.02 11.32 19.93
N ALA A 709 12.90 10.43 19.47
CA ALA A 709 12.61 9.00 19.32
C ALA A 709 12.47 8.27 20.67
N ALA A 710 12.06 7.00 20.60
CA ALA A 710 11.89 6.11 21.76
C ALA A 710 13.21 5.55 22.33
N THR A 711 14.35 5.82 21.68
CA THR A 711 15.72 5.54 22.14
C THR A 711 16.61 6.77 21.91
N SER A 712 17.62 6.99 22.76
CA SER A 712 18.46 8.19 22.64
C SER A 712 19.53 8.08 21.55
N PHE A 713 20.11 6.90 21.29
CA PHE A 713 20.96 6.64 20.10
C PHE A 713 20.10 6.18 18.90
N HIS A 714 19.00 6.86 18.57
CA HIS A 714 18.16 6.46 17.43
C HIS A 714 18.97 6.43 16.11
N MET A 715 18.54 5.64 15.11
CA MET A 715 19.24 5.45 13.81
C MET A 715 19.64 6.74 13.07
N LYS A 716 18.99 7.87 13.40
CA LYS A 716 19.29 9.22 12.90
C LYS A 716 20.54 9.86 13.52
N VAL A 717 20.98 9.40 14.69
CA VAL A 717 22.08 9.99 15.48
C VAL A 717 23.43 9.83 14.80
N PRO A 718 23.85 8.64 14.31
CA PRO A 718 25.07 8.50 13.50
C PRO A 718 25.13 9.45 12.31
N GLU A 719 24.02 9.61 11.57
CA GLU A 719 23.89 10.52 10.43
C GLU A 719 24.10 11.98 10.84
N VAL A 720 23.62 12.39 12.02
CA VAL A 720 23.83 13.73 12.58
C VAL A 720 25.28 13.96 13.04
N MET A 721 25.90 12.99 13.72
CA MET A 721 27.28 13.14 14.19
C MET A 721 28.29 13.14 13.04
N ALA A 722 28.11 12.25 12.06
CA ALA A 722 28.94 12.21 10.86
C ALA A 722 28.87 13.53 10.06
N ALA A 723 27.73 14.22 10.08
CA ALA A 723 27.53 15.50 9.40
C ALA A 723 28.04 16.77 10.13
N GLU A 724 28.69 16.65 11.30
CA GLU A 724 28.96 17.77 12.24
C GLU A 724 27.66 18.54 12.61
N GLY A 725 26.53 17.83 12.66
CA GLY A 725 25.25 18.39 13.08
C GLY A 725 25.16 18.48 14.60
N PHE A 726 24.69 19.62 15.13
CA PHE A 726 24.38 19.71 16.55
C PHE A 726 23.10 18.92 16.86
N LEU A 727 23.22 17.94 17.77
CA LEU A 727 22.12 17.13 18.28
C LEU A 727 21.63 17.68 19.62
N LEU A 728 20.31 17.86 19.73
CA LEU A 728 19.60 17.97 21.00
C LEU A 728 18.70 16.73 21.12
N THR A 729 18.92 15.91 22.14
CA THR A 729 18.21 14.62 22.30
C THR A 729 17.37 14.61 23.56
N ARG A 730 16.27 13.85 23.56
CA ARG A 730 15.47 13.61 24.75
C ARG A 730 16.27 12.80 25.78
N ARG A 731 16.14 13.11 27.08
CA ARG A 731 16.55 12.21 28.17
C ARG A 731 15.54 11.06 28.31
N ILE A 732 16.07 9.85 28.32
CA ILE A 732 15.34 8.62 28.63
C ILE A 732 16.07 7.95 29.81
N PRO A 733 15.36 7.45 30.84
CA PRO A 733 15.99 6.68 31.91
C PRO A 733 16.63 5.40 31.37
N ARG A 734 17.82 5.03 31.85
CA ARG A 734 18.61 3.90 31.31
C ARG A 734 17.82 2.58 31.26
N CYS A 735 16.96 2.33 32.24
CA CYS A 735 16.09 1.14 32.31
C CYS A 735 14.93 1.12 31.29
N TYR A 736 14.72 2.19 30.51
CA TYR A 736 13.71 2.29 29.46
C TYR A 736 14.30 2.73 28.10
N ASP A 737 15.63 2.83 27.99
CA ASP A 737 16.33 3.18 26.76
C ASP A 737 17.10 1.98 26.24
N ALA A 738 16.57 1.33 25.20
CA ALA A 738 17.18 0.14 24.62
C ALA A 738 18.58 0.38 24.01
N MET A 739 18.97 1.64 23.79
CA MET A 739 20.36 1.98 23.43
C MET A 739 20.71 3.40 23.92
N PRO A 740 21.24 3.51 25.16
CA PRO A 740 21.63 4.78 25.74
C PRO A 740 22.76 5.44 24.95
N ILE A 741 22.53 6.65 24.43
CA ILE A 741 23.55 7.47 23.75
C ILE A 741 24.76 7.76 24.65
N THR A 742 24.58 7.70 25.97
CA THR A 742 25.61 7.82 27.00
C THR A 742 26.67 6.71 26.96
N ASP A 743 26.40 5.59 26.29
CA ASP A 743 27.36 4.49 26.13
C ASP A 743 28.39 4.79 25.03
N PHE A 744 28.20 5.90 24.30
CA PHE A 744 29.03 6.34 23.18
C PHE A 744 29.47 7.81 23.30
N PHE A 745 28.65 8.68 23.87
CA PHE A 745 28.86 10.13 23.93
C PHE A 745 28.67 10.70 25.34
N ASP A 746 29.57 11.61 25.73
CA ASP A 746 29.60 12.22 27.05
C ASP A 746 28.65 13.44 27.10
N GLU A 747 27.80 13.47 28.13
CA GLU A 747 26.90 14.60 28.38
C GLU A 747 27.67 15.89 28.65
N ASN A 748 27.20 17.00 28.06
CA ASN A 748 27.81 18.34 28.08
C ASN A 748 29.20 18.44 27.41
N LYS A 749 29.75 17.36 26.83
CA LYS A 749 30.97 17.40 26.00
C LYS A 749 30.67 17.20 24.51
N GLU A 750 29.89 16.17 24.17
CA GLU A 750 29.48 15.88 22.80
C GLU A 750 27.97 16.05 22.59
N ILE A 751 27.17 15.69 23.60
CA ILE A 751 25.71 15.65 23.52
C ILE A 751 25.04 16.50 24.60
N ILE A 752 23.85 17.01 24.27
CA ILE A 752 22.98 17.75 25.19
C ILE A 752 21.61 17.06 25.23
N PHE A 753 21.11 16.87 26.44
CA PHE A 753 19.78 16.33 26.69
C PHE A 753 18.75 17.42 26.97
N TYR A 754 17.46 17.10 26.77
CA TYR A 754 16.34 17.81 27.40
C TYR A 754 15.47 16.84 28.20
N GLU A 755 14.98 17.28 29.36
CA GLU A 755 14.17 16.45 30.26
C GLU A 755 12.69 16.44 29.87
N ASP A 756 12.15 17.63 29.58
CA ASP A 756 10.74 17.89 29.32
C ASP A 756 10.54 18.99 28.25
N GLU A 757 9.28 19.27 27.93
CA GLU A 757 8.84 20.27 26.97
C GLU A 757 9.28 21.71 27.31
N PHE A 758 9.44 22.09 28.58
CA PHE A 758 9.87 23.42 29.01
C PHE A 758 11.39 23.58 28.92
N ASP A 759 12.13 22.59 29.40
CA ASP A 759 13.58 22.52 29.30
C ASP A 759 14.03 22.43 27.83
N LEU A 760 13.27 21.75 26.97
CA LEU A 760 13.45 21.77 25.52
C LEU A 760 13.38 23.19 24.95
N VAL A 761 12.30 23.93 25.23
CA VAL A 761 12.10 25.32 24.76
C VAL A 761 13.22 26.23 25.27
N LYS A 762 13.61 26.08 26.54
CA LYS A 762 14.73 26.81 27.18
C LYS A 762 16.06 26.53 26.48
N LYS A 763 16.41 25.25 26.29
CA LYS A 763 17.66 24.82 25.66
C LYS A 763 17.71 25.18 24.17
N VAL A 764 16.61 25.05 23.42
CA VAL A 764 16.54 25.50 22.03
C VAL A 764 16.80 27.01 21.92
N ASN A 765 16.13 27.83 22.73
CA ASN A 765 16.36 29.28 22.75
C ASN A 765 17.82 29.63 23.10
N PHE A 766 18.42 28.92 24.06
CA PHE A 766 19.83 29.09 24.41
C PHE A 766 20.77 28.72 23.24
N PHE A 767 20.62 27.53 22.65
CA PHE A 767 21.53 27.06 21.59
C PHE A 767 21.34 27.78 20.27
N LEU A 768 20.14 28.29 19.94
CA LEU A 768 19.94 29.15 18.77
C LEU A 768 20.77 30.44 18.87
N LYS A 769 20.79 31.08 20.04
CA LYS A 769 21.63 32.27 20.33
C LYS A 769 23.12 31.92 20.38
N ASN A 770 23.49 30.80 21.01
CA ASN A 770 24.89 30.44 21.32
C ASN A 770 25.60 29.61 20.23
N LYS A 771 25.73 30.14 19.01
CA LYS A 771 26.40 29.47 17.86
C LYS A 771 27.78 28.89 18.21
N LYS A 772 28.64 29.62 18.93
CA LYS A 772 30.00 29.15 19.28
C LYS A 772 29.98 27.86 20.11
N ILE A 773 29.16 27.80 21.15
CA ILE A 773 29.00 26.62 22.02
C ILE A 773 28.43 25.46 21.22
N ARG A 774 27.37 25.74 20.44
CA ARG A 774 26.67 24.75 19.61
C ARG A 774 27.60 24.06 18.61
N ASN A 775 28.44 24.82 17.91
CA ASN A 775 29.44 24.30 16.98
C ASN A 775 30.57 23.52 17.70
N LYS A 776 31.01 23.95 18.90
CA LYS A 776 32.03 23.21 19.67
C LYS A 776 31.56 21.79 20.01
N LEU A 777 30.32 21.65 20.50
CA LEU A 777 29.73 20.38 20.88
C LEU A 777 29.54 19.46 19.66
N ALA A 778 29.00 19.99 18.56
CA ALA A 778 28.84 19.24 17.30
C ALA A 778 30.17 18.70 16.76
N LYS A 779 31.23 19.52 16.79
CA LYS A 779 32.57 19.10 16.37
C LYS A 779 33.21 18.06 17.30
N ALA A 780 32.98 18.15 18.62
CA ALA A 780 33.42 17.13 19.56
C ALA A 780 32.74 15.77 19.27
N ALA A 781 31.42 15.78 19.05
CA ALA A 781 30.65 14.61 18.67
C ALA A 781 31.11 14.00 17.34
N HIS A 782 31.32 14.84 16.32
CA HIS A 782 31.84 14.42 15.02
C HIS A 782 33.21 13.76 15.15
N ASN A 783 34.17 14.41 15.82
CA ASN A 783 35.52 13.89 16.03
C ASN A 783 35.51 12.53 16.76
N LYS A 784 34.69 12.37 17.81
CA LYS A 784 34.55 11.10 18.53
C LYS A 784 33.89 10.03 17.65
N PHE A 785 32.87 10.39 16.86
CA PHE A 785 32.21 9.47 15.93
C PHE A 785 33.18 8.92 14.87
N ILE A 786 33.89 9.78 14.14
CA ILE A 786 34.82 9.31 13.09
C ILE A 786 36.01 8.53 13.65
N THR A 787 36.43 8.81 14.90
CA THR A 787 37.57 8.15 15.53
C THR A 787 37.21 6.78 16.12
N CYS A 788 36.01 6.64 16.70
CA CYS A 788 35.62 5.46 17.48
C CYS A 788 34.53 4.60 16.83
N TYR A 789 33.65 5.20 16.03
CA TYR A 789 32.37 4.59 15.61
C TYR A 789 32.12 4.66 14.09
N GLY A 790 33.11 5.09 13.29
CA GLY A 790 33.05 5.07 11.83
C GLY A 790 32.90 3.66 11.24
N VAL A 791 32.47 3.57 9.98
CA VAL A 791 32.21 2.29 9.30
C VAL A 791 33.45 1.40 9.19
N ASP A 792 34.63 2.00 9.07
CA ASP A 792 35.92 1.30 9.13
C ASP A 792 36.20 0.72 10.53
N LYS A 793 35.89 1.45 11.61
CA LYS A 793 36.03 1.00 13.00
C LYS A 793 35.09 -0.17 13.31
N ALA A 794 33.87 -0.13 12.78
CA ALA A 794 32.91 -1.22 12.89
C ALA A 794 33.43 -2.48 12.16
N ALA A 795 33.88 -2.35 10.91
CA ALA A 795 34.48 -3.44 10.15
C ALA A 795 35.75 -4.02 10.81
N GLN A 796 36.65 -3.17 11.32
CA GLN A 796 37.84 -3.57 12.09
C GLN A 796 37.45 -4.36 13.35
N SER A 797 36.42 -3.92 14.07
CA SER A 797 35.94 -4.57 15.29
C SER A 797 35.36 -5.96 15.00
N ILE A 798 34.59 -6.10 13.91
CA ILE A 798 34.08 -7.39 13.43
C ILE A 798 35.24 -8.35 13.12
N LEU A 799 36.22 -7.93 12.30
CA LEU A 799 37.36 -8.76 11.91
C LEU A 799 38.23 -9.17 13.12
N LYS A 800 38.43 -8.25 14.06
CA LYS A 800 39.13 -8.53 15.34
C LYS A 800 38.38 -9.56 16.19
N ILE A 801 37.05 -9.52 16.20
CA ILE A 801 36.21 -10.50 16.91
C ILE A 801 36.25 -11.86 16.21
N MET A 802 36.21 -11.91 14.87
CA MET A 802 36.37 -13.14 14.10
C MET A 802 37.74 -13.80 14.34
N LYS A 803 38.83 -13.02 14.25
CA LYS A 803 40.22 -13.47 14.49
C LYS A 803 40.45 -14.10 15.87
N ASN A 804 39.66 -13.68 16.86
CA ASN A 804 39.83 -13.99 18.28
C ASN A 804 38.78 -14.98 18.83
N LYS A 805 37.90 -15.54 17.99
CA LYS A 805 37.04 -16.67 18.39
C LYS A 805 37.93 -17.93 18.40
N LYS A 806 38.09 -18.53 19.59
CA LYS A 806 38.50 -19.92 19.76
C LYS A 806 37.27 -20.80 19.60
#